data_AF-A0A0A1H3I9-F1
#
_entry.id   AF-A0A0A1H3I9-F1
#
_cell.length_a   1.000
_cell.length_b   1.000
_cell.length_c   1.000
_cell.angle_alpha   90.00
_cell.angle_beta   90.00
_cell.angle_gamma   90.00
#
_symmetry.space_group_name_H-M   'P 1'
#
loop_
_entity.id
_entity.type
_entity.pdbx_description
1 polymer ?
#
loop_
_entity_poly.entity_id
_entity_poly.type
_entity_poly.pdbx_seq_one_letter_code
_entity_poly.pdbx_strand_id
1 'polypeptide(L)'
;MIAAIQVFLGQIYAPLGSLSGIPLLCFLLASFLTIAYVFGFLGKGFVVGSQLKKAVSAVEALSDGGKGVSPDRVAKAMEREPLRHLWNEYSDSLHEVKRGSGAAGALTEIRATQPAELFFTREALVDSRLLDDFVRHLPGLLTGIGIIGTFFGLLGGLSGFDASTSATAVAGLKPLLMGVAHAFLVSATAIACAMFVTSTSRFLLARCYQLVEKLNHKIDALYSTGAGEEYLSRLVHSSEKAEAHAAQLKQALIEDLTTLMTNLTERQIQAQIHSHQSLGTQLGETLSGPLKEMTNALQTTSQGNSQAVTGMLESMLAGFMAKLEDTFGGQMRGINEQIAHSVEVMNTAQSSLQKLIDDMGRANQQAANGLSGVLEEAIRQNSANQAAMVDQMRDFLQEMRSRATEEQDKAKRAMDEAVGSVLKQLSVAVEQMEEVRRGAVAQEQGRNQQLSQRTQELVSGLSGQVDTLLKSVGDIGAVSLRAVEGMNAGAATMESAARRFESAGGSVSTVFDKSQHVAEQLTTASGALQTAAAAIREGFQKYDSTRAAVDGHVASLTALVETAKREAGLSKVILTDLERIVEQLRRAESQSEAYLQGVNGALVEAFEKFGTALNNQLTKTIGATDSHMERGVQHLTGVVDEIAAAMSRLKKV
;
A
#
# COMPACT_ATOMS: atom_id res chain seq x y z
N MET A 1 7.55 -13.75 65.01
CA MET A 1 7.60 -12.91 63.80
C MET A 1 6.47 -11.88 63.78
N ILE A 2 5.19 -12.27 63.85
CA ILE A 2 4.04 -11.34 63.87
C ILE A 2 4.10 -10.33 65.04
N ALA A 3 4.45 -10.77 66.24
CA ALA A 3 4.61 -9.89 67.41
C ALA A 3 5.74 -8.84 67.25
N ALA A 4 6.83 -9.19 66.55
CA ALA A 4 7.93 -8.25 66.28
C ALA A 4 7.52 -7.20 65.23
N ILE A 5 6.69 -7.60 64.25
CA ILE A 5 6.12 -6.71 63.23
C ILE A 5 5.12 -5.73 63.86
N GLN A 6 4.28 -6.20 64.80
CA GLN A 6 3.35 -5.34 65.55
C GLN A 6 4.08 -4.31 66.42
N VAL A 7 5.16 -4.71 67.11
CA VAL A 7 5.98 -3.79 67.91
C VAL A 7 6.66 -2.73 67.03
N PHE A 8 7.17 -3.11 65.86
CA PHE A 8 7.77 -2.18 64.90
C PHE A 8 6.74 -1.20 64.30
N LEU A 9 5.56 -1.70 63.90
CA LEU A 9 4.47 -0.88 63.38
C LEU A 9 3.91 0.08 64.44
N GLY A 10 3.85 -0.35 65.70
CA GLY A 10 3.46 0.47 66.84
C GLY A 10 4.43 1.62 67.15
N GLN A 11 5.72 1.51 66.77
CA GLN A 11 6.68 2.61 66.85
C GLN A 11 6.47 3.67 65.74
N ILE A 12 5.91 3.29 64.59
CA ILE A 12 5.64 4.20 63.47
C ILE A 12 4.32 4.95 63.70
N TYR A 13 3.28 4.24 64.14
CA TYR A 13 1.99 4.83 64.50
C TYR A 13 1.31 3.94 65.55
N ALA A 14 1.07 4.48 66.75
CA ALA A 14 0.59 3.69 67.89
C ALA A 14 -0.67 2.82 67.60
N PRO A 15 -1.66 3.27 66.80
CA PRO A 15 -2.81 2.45 66.38
C PRO A 15 -2.50 1.25 65.47
N LEU A 16 -1.33 1.22 64.82
CA LEU A 16 -0.94 0.10 63.96
C LEU A 16 -0.36 -1.09 64.76
N GLY A 17 0.09 -0.85 65.99
CA GLY A 17 0.61 -1.91 66.88
C GLY A 17 -0.47 -2.83 67.46
N SER A 18 -1.73 -2.38 67.44
CA SER A 18 -2.91 -3.12 67.93
C SER A 18 -3.65 -3.92 66.84
N LEU A 19 -3.17 -3.87 65.60
CA LEU A 19 -3.71 -4.66 64.48
C LEU A 19 -3.37 -6.13 64.67
N SER A 20 -4.38 -7.00 64.72
CA SER A 20 -4.22 -8.46 64.80
C SER A 20 -5.15 -9.18 63.82
N GLY A 21 -4.82 -10.41 63.44
CA GLY A 21 -5.63 -11.22 62.53
C GLY A 21 -5.61 -10.75 61.07
N ILE A 22 -6.76 -10.89 60.39
CA ILE A 22 -6.92 -10.63 58.95
C ILE A 22 -6.67 -9.15 58.56
N PRO A 23 -7.10 -8.14 59.33
CA PRO A 23 -6.80 -6.73 59.03
C PRO A 23 -5.29 -6.41 58.96
N LEU A 24 -4.47 -7.07 59.80
CA LEU A 24 -3.01 -6.93 59.75
C LEU A 24 -2.45 -7.52 58.45
N LEU A 25 -2.97 -8.66 58.00
CA LEU A 25 -2.55 -9.26 56.72
C LEU A 25 -2.93 -8.38 55.54
N CYS A 26 -4.14 -7.81 55.52
CA CYS A 26 -4.56 -6.85 54.50
C CYS A 26 -3.65 -5.61 54.47
N PHE A 27 -3.28 -5.08 55.64
CA PHE A 27 -2.36 -3.95 55.75
C PHE A 27 -0.95 -4.29 55.24
N LEU A 28 -0.41 -5.44 55.62
CA LEU A 28 0.90 -5.90 55.17
C LEU A 28 0.93 -6.17 53.66
N LEU A 29 -0.14 -6.75 53.11
CA LEU A 29 -0.28 -7.01 51.68
C LEU A 29 -0.37 -5.70 50.89
N ALA A 30 -1.19 -4.74 51.33
CA ALA A 30 -1.29 -3.42 50.70
C ALA A 30 0.05 -2.67 50.75
N SER A 31 0.75 -2.74 51.89
CA SER A 31 2.09 -2.14 52.04
C SER A 31 3.11 -2.83 51.15
N PHE A 32 3.11 -4.16 51.08
CA PHE A 32 4.01 -4.94 50.22
C PHE A 32 3.80 -4.61 48.74
N LEU A 33 2.55 -4.56 48.27
CA LEU A 33 2.21 -4.19 46.89
C LEU A 33 2.64 -2.75 46.57
N THR A 34 2.46 -1.82 47.51
CA THR A 34 2.88 -0.42 47.34
C THR A 34 4.41 -0.30 47.32
N ILE A 35 5.12 -1.06 48.14
CA ILE A 35 6.59 -1.14 48.15
C ILE A 35 7.09 -1.75 46.83
N ALA A 36 6.49 -2.85 46.37
CA ALA A 36 6.81 -3.48 45.10
C ALA A 36 6.60 -2.52 43.92
N TYR A 37 5.55 -1.69 43.98
CA TYR A 37 5.32 -0.61 43.02
C TYR A 37 6.41 0.47 43.06
N VAL A 38 6.82 0.93 44.24
CA VAL A 38 7.87 1.97 44.37
C VAL A 38 9.22 1.46 43.86
N PHE A 39 9.64 0.26 44.25
CA PHE A 39 10.93 -0.28 43.82
C PHE A 39 10.92 -0.81 42.39
N GLY A 40 9.81 -1.42 41.96
CA GLY A 40 9.65 -1.98 40.62
C GLY A 40 9.34 -0.90 39.59
N PHE A 41 8.17 -0.28 39.70
CA PHE A 41 7.64 0.64 38.68
C PHE A 41 8.30 2.02 38.74
N LEU A 42 8.34 2.68 39.91
CA LEU A 42 8.99 4.01 40.02
C LEU A 42 10.49 3.90 39.74
N GLY A 43 11.16 2.89 40.29
CA GLY A 43 12.58 2.62 40.05
C GLY A 43 12.88 2.44 38.56
N LYS A 44 12.19 1.51 37.89
CA LYS A 44 12.36 1.28 36.44
C LYS A 44 11.95 2.49 35.62
N GLY A 45 10.86 3.17 35.96
CA GLY A 45 10.39 4.33 35.21
C GLY A 45 11.30 5.54 35.32
N PHE A 46 11.95 5.74 36.47
CA PHE A 46 13.00 6.76 36.57
C PHE A 46 14.23 6.39 35.72
N VAL A 47 14.61 5.11 35.67
CA VAL A 47 15.70 4.64 34.80
C VAL A 47 15.34 4.82 33.32
N VAL A 48 14.14 4.42 32.90
CA VAL A 48 13.62 4.60 31.53
C VAL A 48 13.57 6.09 31.17
N GLY A 49 12.98 6.92 32.02
CA GLY A 49 12.89 8.36 31.82
C GLY A 49 14.27 9.03 31.76
N SER A 50 15.23 8.60 32.60
CA SER A 50 16.61 9.10 32.55
C SER A 50 17.32 8.69 31.26
N GLN A 51 17.11 7.44 30.79
CA GLN A 51 17.65 6.96 29.52
C GLN A 51 17.09 7.75 28.34
N LEU A 52 15.76 7.92 28.26
CA LEU A 52 15.12 8.71 27.22
C LEU A 52 15.58 10.18 27.26
N LYS A 53 15.67 10.80 28.43
CA LYS A 53 16.16 12.18 28.57
C LYS A 53 17.61 12.32 28.11
N LYS A 54 18.47 11.35 28.41
CA LYS A 54 19.86 11.32 27.91
C LYS A 54 19.90 11.18 26.39
N ALA A 55 19.09 10.30 25.81
CA ALA A 55 18.99 10.13 24.36
C ALA A 55 18.51 11.42 23.69
N VAL A 56 17.44 12.05 24.20
CA VAL A 56 16.94 13.34 23.70
C VAL A 56 18.02 14.41 23.75
N SER A 57 18.71 14.56 24.89
CA SER A 57 19.77 15.57 25.03
C SER A 57 20.97 15.30 24.12
N ALA A 58 21.30 14.03 23.87
CA ALA A 58 22.40 13.66 22.97
C ALA A 58 22.04 13.92 21.49
N VAL A 59 20.81 13.60 21.10
CA VAL A 59 20.27 13.91 19.75
C VAL A 59 20.15 15.43 19.56
N GLU A 60 19.70 16.17 20.58
CA GLU A 60 19.60 17.62 20.54
C GLU A 60 20.98 18.30 20.38
N ALA A 61 22.01 17.83 21.10
CA ALA A 61 23.37 18.32 20.94
C ALA A 61 23.96 18.07 19.55
N LEU A 62 23.49 17.01 18.86
CA LEU A 62 23.87 16.73 17.47
C LEU A 62 23.11 17.61 16.47
N SER A 63 21.88 18.00 16.78
CA SER A 63 21.04 18.86 15.93
C SER A 63 21.56 20.29 15.80
N ASP A 64 22.27 20.81 16.81
CA ASP A 64 22.86 22.16 16.76
C ASP A 64 24.04 22.28 15.77
N GLY A 65 24.54 21.16 15.24
CA GLY A 65 25.64 21.10 14.27
C GLY A 65 25.25 21.27 12.80
N GLY A 66 23.96 21.43 12.48
CA GLY A 66 23.45 21.56 11.10
C GLY A 66 22.88 20.27 10.49
N LYS A 67 22.16 20.39 9.36
CA LYS A 67 21.52 19.28 8.64
C LYS A 67 22.56 18.33 8.04
N GLY A 68 22.37 17.01 8.20
CA GLY A 68 23.26 15.99 7.65
C GLY A 68 24.24 15.34 8.64
N VAL A 69 23.82 15.17 9.90
CA VAL A 69 24.58 14.39 10.88
C VAL A 69 24.65 12.93 10.42
N SER A 70 25.86 12.34 10.43
CA SER A 70 26.07 10.93 10.05
C SER A 70 25.30 9.98 11.00
N PRO A 71 24.58 8.97 10.48
CA PRO A 71 23.82 8.01 11.28
C PRO A 71 24.63 7.33 12.39
N ASP A 72 25.93 7.09 12.16
CA ASP A 72 26.85 6.49 13.14
C ASP A 72 27.04 7.33 14.41
N ARG A 73 26.94 8.67 14.30
CA ARG A 73 27.05 9.56 15.47
C ARG A 73 25.79 9.51 16.33
N VAL A 74 24.64 9.36 15.69
CA VAL A 74 23.36 9.19 16.40
C VAL A 74 23.26 7.77 16.96
N ALA A 75 23.82 6.77 16.29
CA ALA A 75 23.94 5.40 16.83
C ALA A 75 24.73 5.37 18.15
N LYS A 76 25.82 6.14 18.25
CA LYS A 76 26.59 6.31 19.49
C LYS A 76 25.80 7.03 20.58
N ALA A 77 24.90 7.95 20.21
CA ALA A 77 23.98 8.56 21.16
C ALA A 77 22.89 7.59 21.67
N MET A 78 22.62 6.51 20.92
CA MET A 78 21.58 5.50 21.18
C MET A 78 22.13 4.11 21.50
N GLU A 79 23.28 4.00 22.18
CA GLU A 79 23.93 2.70 22.45
C GLU A 79 23.13 1.74 23.35
N ARG A 80 22.14 2.23 24.10
CA ARG A 80 21.40 1.41 25.08
C ARG A 80 20.21 0.73 24.44
N GLU A 81 20.00 -0.55 24.76
CA GLU A 81 18.77 -1.26 24.37
C GLU A 81 17.55 -0.72 25.13
N PRO A 82 16.37 -0.61 24.49
CA PRO A 82 16.04 -1.01 23.11
C PRO A 82 16.36 0.05 22.02
N LEU A 83 16.78 1.27 22.40
CA LEU A 83 17.02 2.38 21.48
C LEU A 83 18.03 2.03 20.37
N ARG A 84 19.08 1.25 20.70
CA ARG A 84 20.06 0.78 19.72
C ARG A 84 19.45 -0.01 18.58
N HIS A 85 18.54 -0.93 18.90
CA HIS A 85 17.91 -1.79 17.91
C HIS A 85 16.94 -0.98 17.04
N LEU A 86 16.12 -0.13 17.66
CA LEU A 86 15.18 0.75 16.96
C LEU A 86 15.93 1.76 16.07
N TRP A 87 17.09 2.24 16.52
CA TRP A 87 17.95 3.10 15.71
C TRP A 87 18.50 2.37 14.49
N ASN A 88 18.96 1.12 14.63
CA ASN A 88 19.46 0.35 13.50
C ASN A 88 18.37 0.17 12.42
N GLU A 89 17.15 -0.19 12.82
CA GLU A 89 16.02 -0.33 11.90
C GLU A 89 15.64 1.01 11.25
N TYR A 90 15.62 2.10 12.03
CA TYR A 90 15.38 3.43 11.48
C TYR A 90 16.50 3.87 10.53
N SER A 91 17.75 3.51 10.82
CA SER A 91 18.90 3.90 10.00
C SER A 91 18.88 3.27 8.60
N ASP A 92 18.26 2.10 8.45
CA ASP A 92 18.03 1.48 7.14
C ASP A 92 17.05 2.29 6.27
N SER A 93 16.20 3.13 6.89
CA SER A 93 15.29 4.04 6.17
C SER A 93 15.96 5.35 5.72
N LEU A 94 17.20 5.61 6.15
CA LEU A 94 17.96 6.80 5.82
C LEU A 94 18.71 6.61 4.49
N HIS A 95 18.48 7.51 3.54
CA HIS A 95 19.13 7.49 2.24
C HIS A 95 20.07 8.68 2.05
N GLU A 96 21.29 8.39 1.60
CA GLU A 96 22.26 9.39 1.19
C GLU A 96 21.93 9.94 -0.21
N VAL A 97 21.63 11.23 -0.30
CA VAL A 97 21.45 11.93 -1.57
C VAL A 97 22.69 12.78 -1.85
N LYS A 98 23.47 12.37 -2.86
CA LYS A 98 24.60 13.17 -3.37
C LYS A 98 24.04 14.26 -4.29
N ARG A 99 24.05 15.52 -3.87
CA ARG A 99 23.70 16.64 -4.75
C ARG A 99 24.90 16.92 -5.68
N GLY A 100 24.63 17.00 -6.98
CA GLY A 100 25.64 17.10 -8.04
C GLY A 100 26.63 18.25 -7.84
N SER A 101 27.89 17.97 -8.18
CA SER A 101 29.05 18.86 -8.11
C SER A 101 28.91 20.09 -9.01
N GLY A 102 28.63 21.25 -8.43
CA GLY A 102 28.82 22.55 -9.06
C GLY A 102 29.83 23.37 -8.27
N ALA A 103 31.09 23.42 -8.73
CA ALA A 103 32.23 24.27 -8.32
C ALA A 103 32.58 24.42 -6.81
N ALA A 104 31.76 23.93 -5.89
CA ALA A 104 31.98 23.83 -4.45
C ALA A 104 31.47 22.44 -4.02
N GLY A 105 32.30 21.72 -3.26
CA GLY A 105 32.21 20.29 -2.94
C GLY A 105 30.83 19.65 -2.84
N ALA A 106 30.72 18.42 -3.30
CA ALA A 106 29.52 17.58 -3.20
C ALA A 106 29.01 17.50 -1.75
N LEU A 107 27.90 18.19 -1.46
CA LEU A 107 27.21 18.06 -0.19
C LEU A 107 26.37 16.77 -0.24
N THR A 108 26.75 15.80 0.59
CA THR A 108 25.97 14.58 0.81
C THR A 108 24.91 14.91 1.84
N GLU A 109 23.63 14.95 1.43
CA GLU A 109 22.50 15.23 2.32
C GLU A 109 21.81 13.90 2.65
N ILE A 110 21.69 13.58 3.93
CA ILE A 110 21.04 12.35 4.39
C ILE A 110 19.57 12.66 4.66
N ARG A 111 18.67 11.85 4.10
CA ARG A 111 17.22 12.07 4.17
C ARG A 111 16.48 10.85 4.67
N ALA A 112 15.41 11.08 5.43
CA ALA A 112 14.54 10.02 5.92
C ALA A 112 13.41 9.71 4.93
N THR A 113 13.17 8.42 4.69
CA THR A 113 12.02 7.96 3.89
C THR A 113 10.76 7.72 4.73
N GLN A 114 10.93 7.50 6.04
CA GLN A 114 9.86 7.26 6.99
C GLN A 114 10.01 8.15 8.24
N PRO A 115 8.91 8.52 8.92
CA PRO A 115 8.96 9.24 10.19
C PRO A 115 9.50 8.37 11.32
N ALA A 116 10.21 8.97 12.28
CA ALA A 116 10.78 8.26 13.42
C ALA A 116 9.72 7.58 14.32
N GLU A 117 8.50 8.13 14.37
CA GLU A 117 7.41 7.59 15.21
C GLU A 117 7.03 6.13 14.89
N LEU A 118 7.26 5.67 13.65
CA LEU A 118 6.99 4.27 13.26
C LEU A 118 7.89 3.26 13.99
N PHE A 119 9.12 3.67 14.33
CA PHE A 119 10.11 2.82 14.98
C PHE A 119 10.16 3.10 16.49
N PHE A 120 10.12 4.38 16.86
CA PHE A 120 10.19 4.84 18.25
C PHE A 120 8.79 5.00 18.85
N THR A 121 8.09 3.87 18.99
CA THR A 121 6.73 3.85 19.53
C THR A 121 6.71 3.94 21.07
N ARG A 122 5.60 4.44 21.61
CA ARG A 122 5.37 4.53 23.07
C ARG A 122 5.37 3.13 23.72
N GLU A 123 4.81 2.16 23.02
CA GLU A 123 4.70 0.78 23.48
C GLU A 123 6.07 0.11 23.64
N ALA A 124 6.95 0.24 22.64
CA ALA A 124 8.28 -0.35 22.66
C ALA A 124 9.23 0.34 23.67
N LEU A 125 9.13 1.67 23.81
CA LEU A 125 10.04 2.45 24.63
C LEU A 125 9.62 2.56 26.10
N VAL A 126 8.33 2.48 26.39
CA VAL A 126 7.76 2.78 27.71
C VAL A 126 6.96 1.58 28.23
N ASP A 127 5.88 1.18 27.55
CA ASP A 127 4.86 0.28 28.14
C ASP A 127 5.38 -1.13 28.38
N SER A 128 6.10 -1.71 27.41
CA SER A 128 6.72 -3.04 27.53
C SER A 128 7.71 -3.11 28.70
N ARG A 129 8.41 -2.01 28.98
CA ARG A 129 9.46 -1.96 30.02
C ARG A 129 8.90 -1.71 31.42
N LEU A 130 7.75 -1.06 31.50
CA LEU A 130 7.13 -0.61 32.74
C LEU A 130 6.05 -1.57 33.27
N LEU A 131 5.66 -2.60 32.50
CA LEU A 131 4.55 -3.50 32.86
C LEU A 131 3.29 -2.67 33.19
N ASP A 132 2.98 -1.68 32.35
CA ASP A 132 1.89 -0.71 32.60
C ASP A 132 0.56 -1.40 32.88
N ASP A 133 0.26 -2.50 32.17
CA ASP A 133 -0.98 -3.27 32.33
C ASP A 133 -1.20 -3.74 33.78
N PHE A 134 -0.17 -4.26 34.46
CA PHE A 134 -0.30 -4.69 35.84
C PHE A 134 -0.54 -3.50 36.78
N VAL A 135 0.22 -2.42 36.60
CA VAL A 135 0.16 -1.23 37.46
C VAL A 135 -1.14 -0.47 37.28
N ARG A 136 -1.75 -0.52 36.09
CA ARG A 136 -3.06 0.05 35.81
C ARG A 136 -4.17 -0.56 36.66
N HIS A 137 -4.06 -1.84 37.02
CA HIS A 137 -5.04 -2.55 37.85
C HIS A 137 -4.70 -2.52 39.36
N LEU A 138 -3.47 -2.17 39.72
CA LEU A 138 -2.99 -2.16 41.10
C LEU A 138 -3.82 -1.26 42.05
N PRO A 139 -4.26 -0.05 41.67
CA PRO A 139 -5.13 0.76 42.52
C PRO A 139 -6.45 0.06 42.87
N GLY A 140 -7.05 -0.65 41.91
CA GLY A 140 -8.28 -1.43 42.14
C GLY A 140 -8.06 -2.60 43.09
N LEU A 141 -6.89 -3.25 43.01
CA LEU A 141 -6.52 -4.31 43.94
C LEU A 141 -6.32 -3.76 45.37
N LEU A 142 -5.65 -2.61 45.52
CA LEU A 142 -5.42 -1.96 46.81
C LEU A 142 -6.73 -1.51 47.46
N THR A 143 -7.66 -0.91 46.70
CA THR A 143 -8.98 -0.55 47.24
C THR A 143 -9.79 -1.78 47.65
N GLY A 144 -9.75 -2.85 46.85
CA GLY A 144 -10.36 -4.14 47.20
C GLY A 144 -9.83 -4.72 48.50
N ILE A 145 -8.50 -4.72 48.70
CA ILE A 145 -7.85 -5.14 49.95
C ILE A 145 -8.31 -4.28 51.13
N GLY A 146 -8.46 -2.97 50.94
CA GLY A 146 -8.99 -2.05 51.97
C GLY A 146 -10.43 -2.37 52.38
N ILE A 147 -11.31 -2.65 51.41
CA ILE A 147 -12.70 -3.05 51.64
C ILE A 147 -12.75 -4.37 52.43
N ILE A 148 -12.01 -5.39 51.98
CA ILE A 148 -11.92 -6.70 52.65
C ILE A 148 -11.40 -6.53 54.08
N GLY A 149 -10.35 -5.74 54.29
CA GLY A 149 -9.81 -5.45 55.62
C GLY A 149 -10.83 -4.78 56.54
N THR A 150 -11.69 -3.91 55.99
CA THR A 150 -12.78 -3.27 56.74
C THR A 150 -13.82 -4.30 57.19
N PHE A 151 -14.31 -5.13 56.27
CA PHE A 151 -15.31 -6.17 56.55
C PHE A 151 -14.83 -7.17 57.61
N PHE A 152 -13.60 -7.68 57.47
CA PHE A 152 -13.05 -8.61 58.46
C PHE A 152 -12.74 -7.95 59.81
N GLY A 153 -12.36 -6.67 59.82
CA GLY A 153 -12.17 -5.93 61.06
C GLY A 153 -13.48 -5.69 61.82
N LEU A 154 -14.58 -5.45 61.09
CA LEU A 154 -15.93 -5.37 61.67
C LEU A 154 -16.41 -6.72 62.20
N LEU A 155 -16.25 -7.80 61.43
CA LEU A 155 -16.57 -9.17 61.86
C LEU A 155 -15.78 -9.57 63.12
N GLY A 156 -14.49 -9.24 63.16
CA GLY A 156 -13.63 -9.46 64.34
C GLY A 156 -14.11 -8.65 65.55
N GLY A 157 -14.44 -7.37 65.37
CA GLY A 157 -14.96 -6.52 66.45
C GLY A 157 -16.30 -7.01 67.01
N LEU A 158 -17.17 -7.56 66.16
CA LEU A 158 -18.48 -8.11 66.54
C LEU A 158 -18.38 -9.49 67.20
N SER A 159 -17.33 -10.26 66.93
CA SER A 159 -17.18 -11.62 67.47
C SER A 159 -17.04 -11.68 69.00
N GLY A 160 -16.62 -10.59 69.63
CA GLY A 160 -16.51 -10.46 71.09
C GLY A 160 -17.68 -9.72 71.74
N PHE A 161 -18.71 -9.34 70.99
CA PHE A 161 -19.86 -8.61 71.51
C PHE A 161 -20.92 -9.58 72.06
N ASP A 162 -21.11 -9.56 73.38
CA ASP A 162 -22.16 -10.32 74.06
C ASP A 162 -23.19 -9.37 74.67
N ALA A 163 -24.44 -9.48 74.21
CA ALA A 163 -25.58 -8.67 74.66
C ALA A 163 -26.40 -9.34 75.78
N SER A 164 -25.90 -10.40 76.39
CA SER A 164 -26.60 -11.17 77.44
C SER A 164 -26.97 -10.35 78.69
N THR A 165 -26.16 -9.34 79.06
CA THR A 165 -26.39 -8.49 80.25
C THR A 165 -25.99 -7.03 79.96
N SER A 166 -26.65 -6.04 80.59
CA SER A 166 -26.30 -4.62 80.38
C SER A 166 -24.83 -4.29 80.71
N ALA A 167 -24.24 -4.98 81.70
CA ALA A 167 -22.82 -4.84 82.04
C ALA A 167 -21.87 -5.45 81.00
N THR A 168 -22.21 -6.60 80.40
CA THR A 168 -21.39 -7.27 79.37
C THR A 168 -21.48 -6.55 78.02
N ALA A 169 -22.65 -6.00 77.68
CA ALA A 169 -22.83 -5.19 76.48
C ALA A 169 -21.98 -3.90 76.50
N VAL A 170 -21.89 -3.22 77.65
CA VAL A 170 -21.04 -2.02 77.82
C VAL A 170 -19.56 -2.39 77.81
N ALA A 171 -19.17 -3.53 78.37
CA ALA A 171 -17.80 -4.03 78.30
C ALA A 171 -17.38 -4.42 76.86
N GLY A 172 -18.30 -4.97 76.06
CA GLY A 172 -18.08 -5.34 74.66
C GLY A 172 -18.04 -4.17 73.67
N LEU A 173 -18.61 -3.01 74.03
CA LEU A 173 -18.62 -1.80 73.19
C LEU A 173 -17.23 -1.23 72.92
N LYS A 174 -16.33 -1.25 73.91
CA LYS A 174 -14.97 -0.69 73.76
C LYS A 174 -14.09 -1.51 72.79
N PRO A 175 -14.01 -2.85 72.89
CA PRO A 175 -13.36 -3.69 71.88
C PRO A 175 -13.98 -3.57 70.49
N LEU A 176 -15.32 -3.49 70.41
CA LEU A 176 -16.04 -3.32 69.15
C LEU A 176 -15.65 -2.01 68.45
N LEU A 177 -15.74 -0.88 69.15
CA LEU A 177 -15.37 0.43 68.61
C LEU A 177 -13.88 0.49 68.22
N MET A 178 -13.00 -0.16 68.98
CA MET A 178 -11.58 -0.20 68.67
C MET A 178 -11.29 -1.09 67.44
N GLY A 179 -11.98 -2.22 67.29
CA GLY A 179 -11.90 -3.07 66.10
C GLY A 179 -12.39 -2.36 64.84
N VAL A 180 -13.53 -1.66 64.94
CA VAL A 180 -14.08 -0.82 63.87
C VAL A 180 -13.09 0.28 63.48
N ALA A 181 -12.54 1.01 64.44
CA ALA A 181 -11.60 2.10 64.19
C ALA A 181 -10.33 1.62 63.46
N HIS A 182 -9.75 0.48 63.87
CA HIS A 182 -8.60 -0.10 63.17
C HIS A 182 -8.95 -0.55 61.74
N ALA A 183 -10.14 -1.11 61.53
CA ALA A 183 -10.61 -1.56 60.22
C ALA A 183 -10.73 -0.38 59.24
N PHE A 184 -11.30 0.74 59.69
CA PHE A 184 -11.38 1.97 58.92
C PHE A 184 -10.00 2.58 58.63
N LEU A 185 -9.07 2.54 59.58
CA LEU A 185 -7.70 3.02 59.36
C LEU A 185 -6.98 2.22 58.27
N VAL A 186 -7.10 0.88 58.28
CA VAL A 186 -6.53 0.02 57.22
C VAL A 186 -7.11 0.39 55.85
N SER A 187 -8.42 0.59 55.77
CA SER A 187 -9.09 1.03 54.53
C SER A 187 -8.60 2.39 54.05
N ALA A 188 -8.51 3.38 54.95
CA ALA A 188 -8.01 4.71 54.63
C ALA A 188 -6.57 4.67 54.11
N THR A 189 -5.70 3.87 54.73
CA THR A 189 -4.33 3.69 54.26
C THR A 189 -4.26 3.00 52.89
N ALA A 190 -5.10 2.00 52.63
CA ALA A 190 -5.15 1.31 51.34
C ALA A 190 -5.65 2.23 50.21
N ILE A 191 -6.68 3.04 50.48
CA ILE A 191 -7.19 4.05 49.52
C ILE A 191 -6.13 5.13 49.27
N ALA A 192 -5.46 5.62 50.32
CA ALA A 192 -4.37 6.59 50.17
C ALA A 192 -3.22 6.02 49.31
N CYS A 193 -2.85 4.74 49.51
CA CYS A 193 -1.87 4.06 48.68
C CYS A 193 -2.35 3.91 47.23
N ALA A 194 -3.61 3.56 47.00
CA ALA A 194 -4.19 3.46 45.66
C ALA A 194 -4.17 4.81 44.91
N MET A 195 -4.51 5.90 45.60
CA MET A 195 -4.43 7.27 45.06
C MET A 195 -2.98 7.65 44.75
N PHE A 196 -2.04 7.33 45.65
CA PHE A 196 -0.62 7.57 45.45
C PHE A 196 -0.08 6.83 44.22
N VAL A 197 -0.37 5.54 44.09
CA VAL A 197 0.01 4.71 42.93
C VAL A 197 -0.58 5.29 41.64
N THR A 198 -1.85 5.65 41.64
CA THR A 198 -2.52 6.21 40.44
C THR A 198 -1.91 7.54 40.02
N SER A 199 -1.72 8.47 40.97
CA SER A 199 -1.17 9.79 40.67
C SER A 199 0.27 9.71 40.16
N THR A 200 1.12 8.95 40.84
CA THR A 200 2.54 8.85 40.49
C THR A 200 2.77 8.04 39.21
N SER A 201 2.00 6.98 38.96
CA SER A 201 2.10 6.20 37.71
C SER A 201 1.72 7.03 36.50
N ARG A 202 0.57 7.72 36.56
CA ARG A 202 0.09 8.57 35.46
C ARG A 202 1.04 9.73 35.18
N PHE A 203 1.58 10.34 36.23
CA PHE A 203 2.57 11.41 36.07
C PHE A 203 3.87 10.91 35.41
N LEU A 204 4.37 9.74 35.82
CA LEU A 204 5.60 9.16 35.29
C LEU A 204 5.44 8.74 33.82
N LEU A 205 4.31 8.12 33.45
CA LEU A 205 3.99 7.75 32.07
C LEU A 205 3.87 8.99 31.19
N ALA A 206 3.13 10.01 31.62
CA ALA A 206 3.00 11.27 30.88
C ALA A 206 4.36 11.91 30.61
N ARG A 207 5.26 11.93 31.61
CA ARG A 207 6.64 12.40 31.47
C ARG A 207 7.43 11.56 30.45
N CYS A 208 7.31 10.24 30.49
CA CYS A 208 8.01 9.36 29.55
C CYS A 208 7.48 9.51 28.12
N TYR A 209 6.17 9.59 27.91
CA TYR A 209 5.57 9.82 26.61
C TYR A 209 5.99 11.17 26.00
N GLN A 210 6.03 12.24 26.80
CA GLN A 210 6.55 13.53 26.35
C GLN A 210 8.03 13.45 25.94
N LEU A 211 8.83 12.61 26.60
CA LEU A 211 10.23 12.41 26.21
C LEU A 211 10.35 11.60 24.91
N VAL A 212 9.50 10.60 24.69
CA VAL A 212 9.44 9.86 23.42
C VAL A 212 9.05 10.78 22.27
N GLU A 213 8.01 11.59 22.44
CA GLU A 213 7.56 12.54 21.42
C GLU A 213 8.65 13.58 21.09
N LYS A 214 9.34 14.10 22.11
CA LYS A 214 10.50 14.97 21.92
C LYS A 214 11.64 14.26 21.19
N LEU A 215 11.90 12.99 21.51
CA LEU A 215 12.91 12.20 20.83
C LEU A 215 12.58 12.08 19.33
N ASN A 216 11.35 11.71 19.01
CA ASN A 216 10.88 11.54 17.63
C ASN A 216 11.01 12.84 16.84
N HIS A 217 10.50 13.95 17.38
CA HIS A 217 10.63 15.26 16.74
C HIS A 217 12.09 15.69 16.53
N LYS A 218 13.00 15.39 17.47
CA LYS A 218 14.42 15.73 17.33
C LYS A 218 15.12 14.84 16.31
N ILE A 219 14.75 13.56 16.22
CA ILE A 219 15.25 12.65 15.17
C ILE A 219 14.74 13.12 13.80
N ASP A 220 13.45 13.41 13.65
CA ASP A 220 12.87 13.91 12.40
C ASP A 220 13.45 15.28 12.00
N ALA A 221 13.85 16.11 12.97
CA ALA A 221 14.52 17.38 12.68
C ALA A 221 15.94 17.22 12.12
N LEU A 222 16.62 16.08 12.38
CA LEU A 222 17.97 15.82 11.87
C LEU A 222 17.99 15.52 10.37
N TYR A 223 16.92 14.92 9.84
CA TYR A 223 16.85 14.44 8.46
C TYR A 223 15.65 15.07 7.75
N SER A 224 15.87 15.75 6.63
CA SER A 224 14.76 16.29 5.84
C SER A 224 13.90 15.14 5.29
N THR A 225 12.58 15.25 5.47
CA THR A 225 11.58 14.35 4.89
C THR A 225 11.47 14.54 3.36
N GLY A 226 10.85 13.59 2.67
CA GLY A 226 10.49 13.75 1.25
C GLY A 226 11.50 13.20 0.24
N ALA A 227 12.38 12.27 0.63
CA ALA A 227 13.22 11.56 -0.33
C ALA A 227 12.38 10.88 -1.43
N GLY A 228 11.28 10.21 -1.06
CA GLY A 228 10.39 9.53 -2.00
C GLY A 228 9.69 10.46 -3.00
N GLU A 229 9.21 11.62 -2.56
CA GLU A 229 8.54 12.61 -3.42
C GLU A 229 9.52 13.27 -4.40
N GLU A 230 10.75 13.56 -3.98
CA GLU A 230 11.79 14.07 -4.89
C GLU A 230 12.27 12.99 -5.85
N TYR A 231 12.34 11.72 -5.45
CA TYR A 231 12.62 10.62 -6.38
C TYR A 231 11.52 10.47 -7.42
N LEU A 232 10.25 10.55 -7.01
CA LEU A 232 9.10 10.60 -7.93
C LEU A 232 9.20 11.80 -8.87
N SER A 233 9.49 12.99 -8.33
CA SER A 233 9.67 14.21 -9.13
C SER A 233 10.85 14.10 -10.10
N ARG A 234 12.00 13.56 -9.68
CA ARG A 234 13.18 13.34 -10.53
C ARG A 234 12.93 12.28 -11.58
N LEU A 235 12.19 11.21 -11.24
CA LEU A 235 11.80 10.17 -12.18
C LEU A 235 10.88 10.76 -13.25
N VAL A 236 9.85 11.51 -12.84
CA VAL A 236 8.96 12.25 -13.74
C VAL A 236 9.75 13.22 -14.61
N HIS A 237 10.63 14.03 -14.03
CA HIS A 237 11.43 14.99 -14.79
C HIS A 237 12.44 14.32 -15.74
N SER A 238 13.00 13.18 -15.36
CA SER A 238 13.84 12.37 -16.26
C SER A 238 13.03 11.75 -17.39
N SER A 239 11.76 11.39 -17.13
CA SER A 239 10.81 10.90 -18.12
C SER A 239 10.41 12.01 -19.10
N GLU A 240 10.09 13.20 -18.60
CA GLU A 240 9.81 14.40 -19.42
C GLU A 240 11.00 14.75 -20.31
N LYS A 241 12.22 14.72 -19.76
CA LYS A 241 13.45 14.92 -20.54
C LYS A 241 13.65 13.83 -21.58
N ALA A 242 13.43 12.56 -21.23
CA ALA A 242 13.55 11.44 -22.16
C ALA A 242 12.56 11.58 -23.32
N GLU A 243 11.32 12.01 -23.05
CA GLU A 243 10.32 12.31 -24.07
C GLU A 243 10.76 13.47 -24.98
N ALA A 244 11.26 14.57 -24.40
CA ALA A 244 11.80 15.70 -25.16
C ALA A 244 13.00 15.29 -26.03
N HIS A 245 13.93 14.49 -25.51
CA HIS A 245 15.06 13.94 -26.25
C HIS A 245 14.60 13.01 -27.37
N ALA A 246 13.59 12.17 -27.15
CA ALA A 246 13.02 11.29 -28.18
C ALA A 246 12.34 12.11 -29.30
N ALA A 247 11.61 13.17 -28.95
CA ALA A 247 11.03 14.10 -29.91
C ALA A 247 12.10 14.84 -30.73
N GLN A 248 13.19 15.27 -30.08
CA GLN A 248 14.33 15.90 -30.75
C GLN A 248 15.06 14.93 -31.68
N LEU A 249 15.26 13.68 -31.26
CA LEU A 249 15.85 12.61 -32.09
C LEU A 249 14.99 12.34 -33.33
N LYS A 250 13.66 12.26 -33.15
CA LYS A 250 12.70 12.12 -34.25
C LYS A 250 12.82 13.29 -35.24
N GLN A 251 12.89 14.52 -34.75
CA GLN A 251 12.99 15.70 -35.60
C GLN A 251 14.31 15.73 -36.37
N ALA A 252 15.45 15.49 -35.69
CA ALA A 252 16.76 15.41 -36.30
C ALA A 252 16.83 14.32 -37.39
N LEU A 253 16.23 13.15 -37.12
CA LEU A 253 16.17 12.05 -38.09
C LEU A 253 15.37 12.45 -39.35
N ILE A 254 14.22 13.12 -39.17
CA ILE A 254 13.39 13.58 -40.29
C ILE A 254 14.13 14.64 -41.12
N GLU A 255 14.81 15.58 -40.47
CA GLU A 255 15.54 16.67 -41.13
C GLU A 255 16.78 16.18 -41.88
N ASP A 256 17.58 15.29 -41.27
CA ASP A 256 18.73 14.67 -41.93
C ASP A 256 18.30 13.80 -43.11
N LEU A 257 17.24 12.99 -42.96
CA LEU A 257 16.72 12.15 -44.05
C LEU A 257 16.20 13.01 -45.22
N THR A 258 15.49 14.10 -44.91
CA THR A 258 14.98 15.04 -45.93
C THR A 258 16.12 15.73 -46.66
N THR A 259 17.18 16.09 -45.94
CA THR A 259 18.38 16.74 -46.49
C THR A 259 19.19 15.78 -47.35
N LEU A 260 19.32 14.51 -46.94
CA LEU A 260 19.98 13.46 -47.73
C LEU A 260 19.22 13.21 -49.04
N MET A 261 17.90 13.08 -48.97
CA MET A 261 17.05 12.86 -50.16
C MET A 261 17.09 14.05 -51.11
N THR A 262 17.04 15.28 -50.59
CA THR A 262 17.15 16.50 -51.39
C THR A 262 18.52 16.60 -52.05
N ASN A 263 19.62 16.36 -51.31
CA ASN A 263 20.97 16.40 -51.88
C ASN A 263 21.22 15.31 -52.94
N LEU A 264 20.69 14.10 -52.72
CA LEU A 264 20.77 13.03 -53.72
C LEU A 264 20.03 13.40 -55.00
N THR A 265 18.81 13.93 -54.85
CA THR A 265 17.98 14.35 -56.00
C THR A 265 18.63 15.50 -56.76
N GLU A 266 19.14 16.52 -56.06
CA GLU A 266 19.83 17.66 -56.67
C GLU A 266 21.11 17.21 -57.40
N ARG A 267 21.93 16.36 -56.79
CA ARG A 267 23.14 15.82 -57.44
C ARG A 267 22.80 14.98 -58.67
N GLN A 268 21.72 14.20 -58.62
CA GLN A 268 21.25 13.41 -59.76
C GLN A 268 20.76 14.30 -60.89
N ILE A 269 19.97 15.33 -60.60
CA ILE A 269 19.50 16.32 -61.58
C ILE A 269 20.68 17.05 -62.22
N GLN A 270 21.65 17.52 -61.42
CA GLN A 270 22.87 18.17 -61.91
C GLN A 270 23.69 17.26 -62.84
N ALA A 271 23.90 16.00 -62.45
CA ALA A 271 24.60 15.02 -63.27
C ALA A 271 23.86 14.75 -64.59
N GLN A 272 22.52 14.73 -64.56
CA GLN A 272 21.68 14.50 -65.73
C GLN A 272 21.64 15.72 -66.67
N ILE A 273 21.63 16.95 -66.13
CA ILE A 273 21.77 18.19 -66.90
C ILE A 273 23.12 18.23 -67.60
N HIS A 274 24.22 17.94 -66.90
CA HIS A 274 25.56 17.91 -67.48
C HIS A 274 25.67 16.85 -68.60
N SER A 275 25.06 15.68 -68.41
CA SER A 275 24.96 14.63 -69.43
C SER A 275 24.16 15.10 -70.66
N HIS A 276 23.03 15.77 -70.47
CA HIS A 276 22.23 16.33 -71.58
C HIS A 276 22.93 17.46 -72.32
N GLN A 277 23.67 18.32 -71.62
CA GLN A 277 24.43 19.40 -72.25
C GLN A 277 25.60 18.85 -73.07
N SER A 278 26.33 17.87 -72.54
CA SER A 278 27.38 17.14 -73.26
C SER A 278 26.85 16.44 -74.49
N LEU A 279 25.69 15.77 -74.40
CA LEU A 279 25.04 15.15 -75.56
C LEU A 279 24.62 16.20 -76.58
N GLY A 280 24.07 17.33 -76.15
CA GLY A 280 23.66 18.43 -77.02
C GLY A 280 24.82 19.08 -77.78
N THR A 281 25.96 19.30 -77.12
CA THR A 281 27.17 19.83 -77.76
C THR A 281 27.80 18.81 -78.70
N GLN A 282 27.92 17.55 -78.29
CA GLN A 282 28.46 16.49 -79.14
C GLN A 282 27.57 16.23 -80.36
N LEU A 283 26.24 16.20 -80.22
CA LEU A 283 25.32 16.11 -81.36
C LEU A 283 25.42 17.33 -82.26
N GLY A 284 25.51 18.53 -81.69
CA GLY A 284 25.68 19.78 -82.45
C GLY A 284 26.96 19.80 -83.28
N GLU A 285 28.10 19.41 -82.70
CA GLU A 285 29.38 19.31 -83.40
C GLU A 285 29.40 18.18 -84.43
N THR A 286 28.80 17.03 -84.11
CA THR A 286 28.76 15.85 -85.00
C THR A 286 27.84 16.06 -86.20
N LEU A 287 26.76 16.84 -86.06
CA LEU A 287 25.83 17.15 -87.14
C LEU A 287 26.23 18.39 -87.96
N SER A 288 26.95 19.35 -87.37
CA SER A 288 27.36 20.59 -88.05
C SER A 288 28.29 20.35 -89.24
N GLY A 289 29.27 19.45 -89.09
CA GLY A 289 30.22 19.12 -90.16
C GLY A 289 29.54 18.58 -91.43
N PRO A 290 28.79 17.46 -91.33
CA PRO A 290 28.07 16.87 -92.46
C PRO A 290 27.03 17.81 -93.10
N LEU A 291 26.31 18.61 -92.31
CA LEU A 291 25.33 19.58 -92.83
C LEU A 291 25.99 20.72 -93.62
N LYS A 292 27.17 21.17 -93.20
CA LYS A 292 27.93 22.22 -93.89
C LYS A 292 28.55 21.70 -95.18
N GLU A 293 29.02 20.46 -95.19
CA GLU A 293 29.46 19.77 -96.40
C GLU A 293 28.30 19.51 -97.38
N MET A 294 27.13 19.10 -96.88
CA MET A 294 25.92 18.92 -97.70
C MET A 294 25.48 20.24 -98.36
N THR A 295 25.54 21.36 -97.62
CA THR A 295 25.20 22.70 -98.14
C THR A 295 26.18 23.13 -99.23
N ASN A 296 27.48 22.94 -99.03
CA ASN A 296 28.51 23.22 -100.03
C ASN A 296 28.38 22.30 -101.27
N ALA A 297 28.09 21.01 -101.07
CA ALA A 297 27.88 20.06 -102.14
C ALA A 297 26.63 20.38 -102.99
N LEU A 298 25.54 20.80 -102.36
CA LEU A 298 24.33 21.28 -103.04
C LEU A 298 24.56 22.58 -103.81
N GLN A 299 25.36 23.50 -103.26
CA GLN A 299 25.72 24.75 -103.93
C GLN A 299 26.62 24.51 -105.16
N THR A 300 27.46 23.47 -105.12
CA THR A 300 28.31 23.03 -106.25
C THR A 300 27.50 22.23 -107.29
N THR A 301 26.39 21.59 -106.90
CA THR A 301 25.52 20.75 -107.75
C THR A 301 24.51 21.55 -108.60
N SER A 302 24.32 22.85 -108.33
CA SER A 302 23.48 23.72 -109.18
C SER A 302 23.99 23.87 -110.62
N GLN A 303 25.21 23.41 -110.92
CA GLN A 303 25.79 23.38 -112.26
C GLN A 303 26.08 21.93 -112.72
N GLY A 304 25.02 21.12 -112.84
CA GLY A 304 24.92 20.02 -113.79
C GLY A 304 25.86 18.82 -113.60
N ASN A 305 25.56 17.92 -112.65
CA ASN A 305 25.85 16.48 -112.84
C ASN A 305 25.06 15.61 -111.84
N SER A 306 24.02 14.91 -112.30
CA SER A 306 23.12 14.11 -111.44
C SER A 306 23.73 12.77 -110.98
N GLN A 307 24.66 12.18 -111.76
CA GLN A 307 25.29 10.89 -111.44
C GLN A 307 26.38 10.99 -110.35
N ALA A 308 26.98 12.16 -110.15
CA ALA A 308 27.95 12.38 -109.06
C ALA A 308 27.27 12.43 -107.69
N VAL A 309 26.00 12.85 -107.64
CA VAL A 309 25.23 13.02 -106.39
C VAL A 309 24.94 11.68 -105.73
N THR A 310 24.67 10.62 -106.50
CA THR A 310 24.37 9.30 -105.94
C THR A 310 25.58 8.67 -105.25
N GLY A 311 26.76 8.68 -105.88
CA GLY A 311 27.99 8.15 -105.26
C GLY A 311 28.51 9.02 -104.10
N MET A 312 28.26 10.33 -104.15
CA MET A 312 28.60 11.24 -103.06
C MET A 312 27.66 11.05 -101.85
N LEU A 313 26.36 10.83 -102.08
CA LEU A 313 25.40 10.46 -101.02
C LEU A 313 25.70 9.09 -100.41
N GLU A 314 26.16 8.13 -101.22
CA GLU A 314 26.54 6.80 -100.76
C GLU A 314 27.81 6.85 -99.88
N SER A 315 28.81 7.65 -100.29
CA SER A 315 30.01 7.91 -99.48
C SER A 315 29.70 8.72 -98.21
N MET A 316 28.76 9.67 -98.26
CA MET A 316 28.28 10.41 -97.08
C MET A 316 27.45 9.54 -96.14
N LEU A 317 26.60 8.63 -96.65
CA LEU A 317 25.87 7.67 -95.83
C LEU A 317 26.84 6.69 -95.18
N ALA A 318 27.89 6.25 -95.89
CA ALA A 318 28.95 5.43 -95.33
C ALA A 318 29.75 6.21 -94.26
N GLY A 319 30.09 7.47 -94.50
CA GLY A 319 30.77 8.35 -93.54
C GLY A 319 29.92 8.68 -92.31
N PHE A 320 28.61 8.90 -92.51
CA PHE A 320 27.65 9.11 -91.44
C PHE A 320 27.44 7.84 -90.62
N MET A 321 27.29 6.67 -91.26
CA MET A 321 27.20 5.38 -90.57
C MET A 321 28.49 5.07 -89.80
N ALA A 322 29.66 5.32 -90.38
CA ALA A 322 30.93 5.14 -89.69
C ALA A 322 31.09 6.09 -88.48
N LYS A 323 30.68 7.35 -88.62
CA LYS A 323 30.71 8.33 -87.52
C LYS A 323 29.67 8.03 -86.43
N LEU A 324 28.49 7.56 -86.83
CA LEU A 324 27.42 7.16 -85.93
C LEU A 324 27.82 5.87 -85.19
N GLU A 325 28.47 4.92 -85.85
CA GLU A 325 29.05 3.72 -85.21
C GLU A 325 30.24 4.04 -84.30
N ASP A 326 31.07 5.03 -84.62
CA ASP A 326 32.15 5.49 -83.74
C ASP A 326 31.60 6.24 -82.51
N THR A 327 30.59 7.10 -82.70
CA THR A 327 29.97 7.88 -81.61
C THR A 327 29.12 6.98 -80.71
N PHE A 328 28.26 6.14 -81.26
CA PHE A 328 27.50 5.15 -80.49
C PHE A 328 28.38 4.05 -79.92
N GLY A 329 29.42 3.62 -80.63
CA GLY A 329 30.39 2.63 -80.15
C GLY A 329 31.24 3.16 -79.00
N GLY A 330 31.69 4.41 -79.08
CA GLY A 330 32.40 5.10 -77.99
C GLY A 330 31.51 5.36 -76.78
N GLN A 331 30.26 5.81 -77.00
CA GLN A 331 29.30 6.05 -75.93
C GLN A 331 28.80 4.75 -75.28
N MET A 332 28.61 3.68 -76.05
CA MET A 332 28.29 2.36 -75.49
C MET A 332 29.44 1.78 -74.67
N ARG A 333 30.71 2.02 -75.04
CA ARG A 333 31.86 1.66 -74.19
C ARG A 333 31.87 2.45 -72.87
N GLY A 334 31.60 3.76 -72.92
CA GLY A 334 31.49 4.60 -71.72
C GLY A 334 30.30 4.22 -70.82
N ILE A 335 29.16 3.85 -71.40
CA ILE A 335 28.01 3.31 -70.67
C ILE A 335 28.37 1.95 -70.05
N ASN A 336 29.11 1.10 -70.76
CA ASN A 336 29.54 -0.20 -70.21
C ASN A 336 30.53 -0.04 -69.05
N GLU A 337 31.44 0.94 -69.11
CA GLU A 337 32.31 1.32 -67.98
C GLU A 337 31.52 1.91 -66.79
N GLN A 338 30.52 2.77 -67.04
CA GLN A 338 29.67 3.32 -65.98
C GLN A 338 28.75 2.27 -65.35
N ILE A 339 28.25 1.31 -66.14
CA ILE A 339 27.50 0.15 -65.64
C ILE A 339 28.44 -0.73 -64.81
N ALA A 340 29.67 -1.00 -65.26
CA ALA A 340 30.66 -1.73 -64.48
C ALA A 340 31.00 -1.01 -63.16
N HIS A 341 31.19 0.31 -63.19
CA HIS A 341 31.43 1.11 -61.99
C HIS A 341 30.19 1.17 -61.07
N SER A 342 28.98 1.24 -61.61
CA SER A 342 27.75 1.17 -60.81
C SER A 342 27.59 -0.20 -60.17
N VAL A 343 27.95 -1.29 -60.86
CA VAL A 343 27.98 -2.65 -60.32
C VAL A 343 29.05 -2.78 -59.22
N GLU A 344 30.22 -2.17 -59.37
CA GLU A 344 31.27 -2.10 -58.33
C GLU A 344 30.76 -1.40 -57.05
N VAL A 345 30.12 -0.24 -57.19
CA VAL A 345 29.55 0.52 -56.08
C VAL A 345 28.38 -0.24 -55.45
N MET A 346 27.55 -0.90 -56.24
CA MET A 346 26.44 -1.71 -55.77
C MET A 346 26.92 -2.99 -55.04
N ASN A 347 27.99 -3.63 -55.51
CA ASN A 347 28.67 -4.72 -54.83
C ASN A 347 29.29 -4.26 -53.50
N THR A 348 29.84 -3.05 -53.45
CA THR A 348 30.40 -2.46 -52.23
C THR A 348 29.30 -2.10 -51.21
N ALA A 349 28.18 -1.55 -51.67
CA ALA A 349 27.01 -1.28 -50.83
C ALA A 349 26.37 -2.58 -50.33
N GLN A 350 26.26 -3.61 -51.17
CA GLN A 350 25.81 -4.95 -50.79
C GLN A 350 26.75 -5.58 -49.76
N SER A 351 28.07 -5.51 -49.97
CA SER A 351 29.06 -5.99 -49.00
C SER A 351 28.95 -5.26 -47.66
N SER A 352 28.67 -3.95 -47.68
CA SER A 352 28.53 -3.14 -46.48
C SER A 352 27.25 -3.50 -45.71
N LEU A 353 26.14 -3.70 -46.43
CA LEU A 353 24.87 -4.20 -45.88
C LEU A 353 25.00 -5.62 -45.34
N GLN A 354 25.68 -6.51 -46.06
CA GLN A 354 25.94 -7.88 -45.62
C GLN A 354 26.77 -7.89 -44.33
N LYS A 355 27.80 -7.03 -44.26
CA LYS A 355 28.66 -6.89 -43.07
C LYS A 355 27.91 -6.30 -41.89
N LEU A 356 27.02 -5.33 -42.12
CA LEU A 356 26.14 -4.76 -41.09
C LEU A 356 25.14 -5.81 -40.56
N ILE A 357 24.60 -6.65 -41.45
CA ILE A 357 23.74 -7.78 -41.08
C ILE A 357 24.53 -8.85 -40.31
N ASP A 358 25.78 -9.12 -40.69
CA ASP A 358 26.65 -10.09 -40.01
C ASP A 358 27.05 -9.59 -38.60
N ASP A 359 27.38 -8.31 -38.48
CA ASP A 359 27.69 -7.68 -37.18
C ASP A 359 26.45 -7.58 -36.30
N MET A 360 25.28 -7.28 -36.88
CA MET A 360 24.01 -7.32 -36.17
C MET A 360 23.62 -8.75 -35.76
N GLY A 361 23.88 -9.74 -36.60
CA GLY A 361 23.71 -11.16 -36.31
C GLY A 361 24.62 -11.62 -35.16
N ARG A 362 25.90 -11.25 -35.17
CA ARG A 362 26.84 -11.53 -34.08
C ARG A 362 26.45 -10.81 -32.79
N ALA A 363 26.08 -9.54 -32.85
CA ALA A 363 25.62 -8.79 -31.66
C ALA A 363 24.35 -9.43 -31.07
N ASN A 364 23.42 -9.86 -31.92
CA ASN A 364 22.19 -10.52 -31.49
C ASN A 364 22.45 -11.92 -30.93
N GLN A 365 23.38 -12.68 -31.54
CA GLN A 365 23.83 -13.98 -31.04
C GLN A 365 24.58 -13.85 -29.70
N GLN A 366 25.38 -12.81 -29.54
CA GLN A 366 26.15 -12.53 -28.33
C GLN A 366 25.24 -12.04 -27.19
N ALA A 367 24.21 -11.25 -27.51
CA ALA A 367 23.14 -10.89 -26.58
C ALA A 367 22.28 -12.11 -26.19
N ALA A 368 21.91 -12.96 -27.16
CA ALA A 368 21.15 -14.18 -26.91
C ALA A 368 21.94 -15.22 -26.10
N ASN A 369 23.23 -15.42 -26.40
CA ASN A 369 24.12 -16.31 -25.64
C ASN A 369 24.41 -15.75 -24.23
N GLY A 370 24.57 -14.43 -24.10
CA GLY A 370 24.71 -13.78 -22.79
C GLY A 370 23.45 -13.91 -21.94
N LEU A 371 22.27 -13.68 -22.53
CA LEU A 371 20.98 -13.86 -21.87
C LEU A 371 20.71 -15.33 -21.55
N SER A 372 21.02 -16.26 -22.45
CA SER A 372 20.87 -17.70 -22.22
C SER A 372 21.79 -18.18 -21.11
N GLY A 373 23.05 -17.72 -21.06
CA GLY A 373 23.98 -18.08 -19.99
C GLY A 373 23.55 -17.53 -18.62
N VAL A 374 23.03 -16.31 -18.57
CA VAL A 374 22.48 -15.71 -17.34
C VAL A 374 21.19 -16.41 -16.92
N LEU A 375 20.32 -16.77 -17.88
CA LEU A 375 19.06 -17.47 -17.61
C LEU A 375 19.31 -18.92 -17.19
N GLU A 376 20.27 -19.62 -17.80
CA GLU A 376 20.68 -20.98 -17.44
C GLU A 376 21.29 -21.00 -16.03
N GLU A 377 22.17 -20.05 -15.70
CA GLU A 377 22.71 -19.93 -14.34
C GLU A 377 21.62 -19.58 -13.33
N ALA A 378 20.69 -18.68 -13.67
CA ALA A 378 19.57 -18.32 -12.81
C ALA A 378 18.59 -19.49 -12.59
N ILE A 379 18.27 -20.28 -13.63
CA ILE A 379 17.42 -21.47 -13.53
C ILE A 379 18.12 -22.55 -12.72
N ARG A 380 19.43 -22.77 -12.93
CA ARG A 380 20.21 -23.76 -12.18
C ARG A 380 20.32 -23.38 -10.70
N GLN A 381 20.57 -22.10 -10.41
CA GLN A 381 20.64 -21.59 -9.04
C GLN A 381 19.27 -21.60 -8.35
N ASN A 382 18.20 -21.27 -9.07
CA ASN A 382 16.83 -21.33 -8.53
C ASN A 382 16.37 -22.77 -8.31
N SER A 383 16.75 -23.71 -9.19
CA SER A 383 16.49 -25.15 -9.02
C SER A 383 17.25 -25.72 -7.82
N ALA A 384 18.53 -25.38 -7.66
CA ALA A 384 19.32 -25.77 -6.50
C ALA A 384 18.74 -25.19 -5.19
N ASN A 385 18.31 -23.93 -5.21
CA ASN A 385 17.65 -23.29 -4.08
C ASN A 385 16.27 -23.90 -3.76
N GLN A 386 15.48 -24.25 -4.79
CA GLN A 386 14.19 -24.93 -4.60
C GLN A 386 14.37 -26.35 -4.05
N ALA A 387 15.36 -27.10 -4.52
CA ALA A 387 15.67 -28.43 -4.01
C ALA A 387 16.10 -28.37 -2.53
N ALA A 388 16.99 -27.43 -2.17
CA ALA A 388 17.39 -27.21 -0.78
C ALA A 388 16.24 -26.75 0.11
N MET A 389 15.35 -25.89 -0.41
CA MET A 389 14.16 -25.42 0.30
C MET A 389 13.13 -26.55 0.51
N VAL A 390 12.94 -27.43 -0.47
CA VAL A 390 12.04 -28.59 -0.36
C VAL A 390 12.59 -29.61 0.63
N ASP A 391 13.90 -29.87 0.65
CA ASP A 391 14.53 -30.75 1.64
C ASP A 391 14.44 -30.15 3.05
N GLN A 392 14.72 -28.86 3.24
CA GLN A 392 14.52 -28.18 4.53
C GLN A 392 13.06 -28.20 4.99
N MET A 393 12.11 -28.02 4.06
CA MET A 393 10.69 -28.06 4.40
C MET A 393 10.24 -29.48 4.78
N ARG A 394 10.83 -30.51 4.17
CA ARG A 394 10.59 -31.91 4.53
C ARG A 394 11.14 -32.25 5.91
N ASP A 395 12.37 -31.81 6.21
CA ASP A 395 12.98 -31.97 7.54
C ASP A 395 12.20 -31.22 8.62
N PHE A 396 11.78 -29.99 8.34
CA PHE A 396 10.95 -29.20 9.24
C PHE A 396 9.58 -29.84 9.50
N LEU A 397 8.91 -30.36 8.46
CA LEU A 397 7.64 -31.08 8.62
C LEU A 397 7.79 -32.38 9.42
N GLN A 398 8.93 -33.05 9.28
CA GLN A 398 9.25 -34.25 10.05
C GLN A 398 9.54 -33.91 11.52
N GLU A 399 10.25 -32.82 11.79
CA GLU A 399 10.49 -32.30 13.14
C GLU A 399 9.18 -31.82 13.80
N MET A 400 8.32 -31.13 13.05
CA MET A 400 7.02 -30.69 13.53
C MET A 400 6.11 -31.87 13.86
N ARG A 401 6.08 -32.91 13.03
CA ARG A 401 5.36 -34.16 13.36
C ARG A 401 5.91 -34.81 14.61
N SER A 402 7.23 -34.92 14.74
CA SER A 402 7.87 -35.50 15.93
C SER A 402 7.50 -34.72 17.20
N ARG A 403 7.62 -33.40 17.17
CA ARG A 403 7.28 -32.51 18.31
C ARG A 403 5.79 -32.53 18.63
N ALA A 404 4.92 -32.57 17.62
CA ALA A 404 3.49 -32.68 17.83
C ALA A 404 3.10 -34.00 18.51
N THR A 405 3.76 -35.11 18.13
CA THR A 405 3.53 -36.41 18.77
C THR A 405 4.05 -36.42 20.21
N GLU A 406 5.21 -35.82 20.45
CA GLU A 406 5.80 -35.70 21.79
C GLU A 406 4.98 -34.81 22.73
N GLU A 407 4.45 -33.69 22.23
CA GLU A 407 3.54 -32.81 22.98
C GLU A 407 2.19 -33.49 23.24
N GLN A 408 1.66 -34.26 22.29
CA GLN A 408 0.41 -35.01 22.48
C GLN A 408 0.56 -36.11 23.55
N ASP A 409 1.71 -36.79 23.61
CA ASP A 409 2.03 -37.77 24.65
C ASP A 409 2.24 -37.12 26.03
N LYS A 410 2.89 -35.94 26.09
CA LYS A 410 3.02 -35.16 27.35
C LYS A 410 1.66 -34.69 27.85
N ALA A 411 0.81 -34.17 26.96
CA ALA A 411 -0.54 -33.74 27.28
C ALA A 411 -1.40 -34.90 27.79
N LYS A 412 -1.30 -36.09 27.17
CA LYS A 412 -2.03 -37.29 27.61
C LYS A 412 -1.60 -37.73 29.01
N ARG A 413 -0.29 -37.76 29.30
CA ARG A 413 0.21 -38.09 30.65
C ARG A 413 -0.22 -37.08 31.70
N ALA A 414 -0.16 -35.79 31.38
CA ALA A 414 -0.64 -34.74 32.29
C ALA A 414 -2.14 -34.84 32.55
N MET A 415 -2.92 -35.21 31.52
CA MET A 415 -4.37 -35.43 31.64
C MET A 415 -4.70 -36.65 32.49
N ASP A 416 -3.97 -37.77 32.31
CA ASP A 416 -4.12 -38.98 33.14
C ASP A 416 -3.76 -38.70 34.62
N GLU A 417 -2.72 -37.92 34.87
CA GLU A 417 -2.30 -37.53 36.22
C GLU A 417 -3.29 -36.57 36.89
N ALA A 418 -3.85 -35.63 36.13
CA ALA A 418 -4.91 -34.74 36.60
C ALA A 418 -6.19 -35.51 36.96
N VAL A 419 -6.61 -36.46 36.12
CA VAL A 419 -7.78 -37.32 36.38
C VAL A 419 -7.54 -38.21 37.60
N GLY A 420 -6.33 -38.76 37.75
CA GLY A 420 -5.94 -39.55 38.94
C GLY A 420 -5.98 -38.72 40.23
N SER A 421 -5.52 -37.48 40.20
CA SER A 421 -5.57 -36.55 41.35
C SER A 421 -7.01 -36.22 41.74
N VAL A 422 -7.89 -35.98 40.77
CA VAL A 422 -9.31 -35.67 41.02
C VAL A 422 -10.03 -36.86 41.67
N LEU A 423 -9.81 -38.08 41.18
CA LEU A 423 -10.41 -39.29 41.77
C LEU A 423 -9.92 -39.51 43.21
N LYS A 424 -8.63 -39.25 43.47
CA LYS A 424 -8.07 -39.34 44.83
C LYS A 424 -8.67 -38.31 45.78
N GLN A 425 -8.85 -37.07 45.33
CA GLN A 425 -9.49 -36.01 46.12
C GLN A 425 -10.97 -36.31 46.39
N LEU A 426 -11.69 -36.86 45.42
CA LEU A 426 -13.09 -37.25 45.59
C LEU A 426 -13.25 -38.37 46.63
N SER A 427 -12.32 -39.34 46.65
CA SER A 427 -12.32 -40.42 47.65
C SER A 427 -12.10 -39.90 49.07
N VAL A 428 -11.20 -38.94 49.26
CA VAL A 428 -10.94 -38.28 50.56
C VAL A 428 -12.14 -37.44 51.02
N ALA A 429 -12.83 -36.78 50.09
CA ALA A 429 -14.00 -35.97 50.41
C ALA A 429 -15.20 -36.81 50.89
N VAL A 430 -15.39 -38.01 50.32
CA VAL A 430 -16.46 -38.94 50.74
C VAL A 430 -16.18 -39.51 52.14
N GLU A 431 -14.93 -39.81 52.47
CA GLU A 431 -14.51 -40.31 53.79
C GLU A 431 -14.70 -39.25 54.88
N GLN A 432 -14.36 -37.98 54.60
CA GLN A 432 -14.63 -36.86 55.52
C GLN A 432 -16.14 -36.62 55.74
N MET A 433 -16.98 -36.91 54.74
CA MET A 433 -18.43 -36.69 54.83
C MET A 433 -19.12 -37.71 55.73
N GLU A 434 -18.60 -38.95 55.84
CA GLU A 434 -19.09 -39.95 56.80
C GLU A 434 -18.75 -39.60 58.25
N GLU A 435 -17.58 -38.99 58.49
CA GLU A 435 -17.13 -38.59 59.81
C GLU A 435 -17.91 -37.38 60.35
N VAL A 436 -18.20 -36.40 59.48
CA VAL A 436 -19.08 -35.26 59.79
C VAL A 436 -20.51 -35.73 60.10
N ARG A 437 -21.02 -36.75 59.40
CA ARG A 437 -22.37 -37.29 59.64
C ARG A 437 -22.50 -37.96 61.01
N ARG A 438 -21.45 -38.63 61.51
CA ARG A 438 -21.45 -39.23 62.86
C ARG A 438 -21.40 -38.16 63.97
N GLY A 439 -20.67 -37.07 63.76
CA GLY A 439 -20.63 -35.93 64.69
C GLY A 439 -21.94 -35.15 64.79
N ALA A 440 -22.64 -34.98 63.66
CA ALA A 440 -23.89 -34.22 63.60
C ALA A 440 -25.06 -34.85 64.39
N VAL A 441 -25.12 -36.18 64.46
CA VAL A 441 -26.20 -36.90 65.17
C VAL A 441 -26.08 -36.79 66.70
N ALA A 442 -24.85 -36.73 67.23
CA ALA A 442 -24.61 -36.54 68.67
C ALA A 442 -24.90 -35.10 69.14
N GLN A 443 -24.74 -34.12 68.26
CA GLN A 443 -24.93 -32.70 68.57
C GLN A 443 -26.42 -32.26 68.46
N GLU A 444 -27.20 -32.91 67.60
CA GLU A 444 -28.64 -32.67 67.43
C GLU A 444 -29.45 -32.98 68.70
N GLN A 445 -29.09 -34.02 69.46
CA GLN A 445 -29.80 -34.39 70.70
C GLN A 445 -29.66 -33.34 71.81
N GLY A 446 -28.51 -32.65 71.91
CA GLY A 446 -28.31 -31.56 72.86
C GLY A 446 -28.99 -30.25 72.44
N ARG A 447 -29.06 -29.99 71.13
CA ARG A 447 -29.66 -28.77 70.55
C ARG A 447 -31.17 -28.70 70.76
N ASN A 448 -31.85 -29.84 70.81
CA ASN A 448 -33.32 -29.91 70.84
C ASN A 448 -33.92 -29.51 72.21
N GLN A 449 -33.22 -29.78 73.33
CA GLN A 449 -33.64 -29.33 74.67
C GLN A 449 -33.49 -27.80 74.84
N GLN A 450 -32.45 -27.22 74.24
CA GLN A 450 -32.19 -25.78 74.30
C GLN A 450 -33.12 -24.98 73.37
N LEU A 451 -33.60 -25.61 72.28
CA LEU A 451 -34.54 -25.03 71.32
C LEU A 451 -35.93 -24.83 71.93
N SER A 452 -36.40 -25.73 72.79
CA SER A 452 -37.71 -25.62 73.45
C SER A 452 -37.82 -24.39 74.37
N GLN A 453 -36.77 -24.08 75.13
CA GLN A 453 -36.73 -22.88 75.99
C GLN A 453 -36.69 -21.57 75.18
N ARG A 454 -35.91 -21.52 74.10
CA ARG A 454 -35.82 -20.34 73.24
C ARG A 454 -37.07 -20.10 72.39
N THR A 455 -37.87 -21.13 72.14
CA THR A 455 -39.11 -21.02 71.38
C THR A 455 -40.20 -20.26 72.17
N GLN A 456 -40.21 -20.38 73.50
CA GLN A 456 -41.14 -19.66 74.37
C GLN A 456 -40.86 -18.13 74.39
N GLU A 457 -39.58 -17.74 74.29
CA GLU A 457 -39.15 -16.33 74.23
C GLU A 457 -39.32 -15.73 72.82
N LEU A 458 -39.10 -16.52 71.76
CA LEU A 458 -39.24 -16.10 70.36
C LEU A 458 -40.69 -15.79 69.97
N VAL A 459 -41.68 -16.51 70.50
CA VAL A 459 -43.11 -16.27 70.18
C VAL A 459 -43.57 -14.88 70.64
N SER A 460 -42.97 -14.31 71.69
CA SER A 460 -43.27 -12.95 72.14
C SER A 460 -42.58 -11.85 71.31
N GLY A 461 -41.46 -12.17 70.62
CA GLY A 461 -40.73 -11.24 69.74
C GLY A 461 -41.17 -11.30 68.26
N LEU A 462 -41.74 -12.43 67.84
CA LEU A 462 -42.18 -12.68 66.46
C LEU A 462 -43.32 -11.76 66.02
N SER A 463 -44.24 -11.35 66.90
CA SER A 463 -45.36 -10.48 66.50
C SER A 463 -44.93 -9.08 66.01
N GLY A 464 -43.81 -8.53 66.48
CA GLY A 464 -43.29 -7.25 66.01
C GLY A 464 -42.34 -7.37 64.81
N GLN A 465 -41.57 -8.46 64.73
CA GLN A 465 -40.64 -8.72 63.62
C GLN A 465 -41.36 -9.20 62.35
N VAL A 466 -42.50 -9.88 62.46
CA VAL A 466 -43.31 -10.31 61.30
C VAL A 466 -43.89 -9.13 60.54
N ASP A 467 -44.33 -8.06 61.23
CA ASP A 467 -44.86 -6.84 60.59
C ASP A 467 -43.76 -6.09 59.81
N THR A 468 -42.54 -6.06 60.38
CA THR A 468 -41.36 -5.45 59.75
C THR A 468 -40.85 -6.28 58.57
N LEU A 469 -40.86 -7.62 58.69
CA LEU A 469 -40.50 -8.52 57.60
C LEU A 469 -41.51 -8.45 56.46
N LEU A 470 -42.81 -8.41 56.73
CA LEU A 470 -43.85 -8.26 55.71
C LEU A 470 -43.69 -6.94 54.93
N LYS A 471 -43.34 -5.84 55.60
CA LYS A 471 -42.97 -4.58 54.93
C LYS A 471 -41.71 -4.71 54.07
N SER A 472 -40.63 -5.29 54.61
CA SER A 472 -39.38 -5.45 53.86
C SER A 472 -39.53 -6.39 52.65
N VAL A 473 -40.34 -7.44 52.76
CA VAL A 473 -40.65 -8.37 51.67
C VAL A 473 -41.54 -7.69 50.63
N GLY A 474 -42.46 -6.81 51.05
CA GLY A 474 -43.23 -5.95 50.16
C GLY A 474 -42.34 -4.98 49.37
N ASP A 475 -41.38 -4.33 50.04
CA ASP A 475 -40.43 -3.41 49.41
C ASP A 475 -39.46 -4.14 48.46
N ILE A 476 -38.95 -5.32 48.85
CA ILE A 476 -38.13 -6.18 47.97
C ILE A 476 -38.94 -6.66 46.76
N GLY A 477 -40.22 -7.02 46.96
CA GLY A 477 -41.13 -7.39 45.88
C GLY A 477 -41.34 -6.25 44.88
N ALA A 478 -41.55 -5.03 45.39
CA ALA A 478 -41.71 -3.84 44.56
C ALA A 478 -40.41 -3.48 43.79
N VAL A 479 -39.24 -3.56 44.43
CA VAL A 479 -37.95 -3.32 43.78
C VAL A 479 -37.64 -4.42 42.75
N SER A 480 -37.95 -5.68 43.06
CA SER A 480 -37.77 -6.80 42.13
C SER A 480 -38.67 -6.69 40.92
N LEU A 481 -39.95 -6.29 41.10
CA LEU A 481 -40.87 -5.99 40.00
C LEU A 481 -40.34 -4.86 39.12
N ARG A 482 -39.84 -3.77 39.73
CA ARG A 482 -39.28 -2.62 38.99
C ARG A 482 -37.99 -2.98 38.25
N ALA A 483 -37.16 -3.84 38.83
CA ALA A 483 -35.95 -4.35 38.19
C ALA A 483 -36.28 -5.30 37.03
N VAL A 484 -37.29 -6.16 37.19
CA VAL A 484 -37.79 -7.04 36.12
C VAL A 484 -38.43 -6.20 35.00
N GLU A 485 -39.20 -5.17 35.31
CA GLU A 485 -39.72 -4.22 34.31
C GLU A 485 -38.58 -3.48 33.58
N GLY A 486 -37.58 -3.00 34.32
CA GLY A 486 -36.40 -2.35 33.74
C GLY A 486 -35.57 -3.30 32.87
N MET A 487 -35.44 -4.56 33.28
CA MET A 487 -34.76 -5.61 32.51
C MET A 487 -35.56 -5.98 31.26
N ASN A 488 -36.89 -6.02 31.34
CA ASN A 488 -37.76 -6.28 30.20
C ASN A 488 -37.73 -5.12 29.19
N ALA A 489 -37.70 -3.87 29.68
CA ALA A 489 -37.49 -2.68 28.84
C ALA A 489 -36.08 -2.67 28.20
N GLY A 490 -35.06 -3.08 28.96
CA GLY A 490 -33.70 -3.26 28.46
C GLY A 490 -33.62 -4.35 27.37
N ALA A 491 -34.29 -5.48 27.58
CA ALA A 491 -34.37 -6.57 26.62
C ALA A 491 -35.10 -6.15 25.33
N ALA A 492 -36.21 -5.41 25.43
CA ALA A 492 -36.90 -4.85 24.27
C ALA A 492 -36.01 -3.84 23.50
N THR A 493 -35.21 -3.05 24.22
CA THR A 493 -34.25 -2.14 23.60
C THR A 493 -33.11 -2.90 22.90
N MET A 494 -32.60 -3.97 23.52
CA MET A 494 -31.62 -4.85 22.91
C MET A 494 -32.16 -5.56 21.67
N GLU A 495 -33.42 -6.03 21.69
CA GLU A 495 -34.06 -6.64 20.53
C GLU A 495 -34.18 -5.62 19.37
N SER A 496 -34.59 -4.39 19.66
CA SER A 496 -34.66 -3.30 18.68
C SER A 496 -33.29 -2.98 18.10
N ALA A 497 -32.25 -2.92 18.93
CA ALA A 497 -30.87 -2.71 18.49
C ALA A 497 -30.38 -3.88 17.62
N ALA A 498 -30.68 -5.13 17.99
CA ALA A 498 -30.33 -6.32 17.21
C ALA A 498 -31.00 -6.31 15.82
N ARG A 499 -32.28 -5.96 15.74
CA ARG A 499 -32.99 -5.81 14.44
C ARG A 499 -32.41 -4.68 13.59
N ARG A 500 -31.98 -3.57 14.20
CA ARG A 500 -31.28 -2.49 13.49
C ARG A 500 -29.92 -2.95 12.97
N PHE A 501 -29.19 -3.73 13.75
CA PHE A 501 -27.93 -4.34 13.31
C PHE A 501 -28.12 -5.34 12.17
N GLU A 502 -29.15 -6.18 12.23
CA GLU A 502 -29.51 -7.11 11.16
C GLU A 502 -29.84 -6.37 9.86
N SER A 503 -30.66 -5.31 9.94
CA SER A 503 -31.00 -4.45 8.79
C SER A 503 -29.77 -3.72 8.21
N ALA A 504 -28.89 -3.22 9.07
CA ALA A 504 -27.62 -2.63 8.65
C ALA A 504 -26.73 -3.68 7.96
N GLY A 505 -26.66 -4.90 8.49
CA GLY A 505 -25.96 -6.03 7.88
C GLY A 505 -26.51 -6.39 6.49
N GLY A 506 -27.84 -6.44 6.34
CA GLY A 506 -28.49 -6.66 5.04
C GLY A 506 -28.19 -5.54 4.02
N SER A 507 -28.11 -4.29 4.48
CA SER A 507 -27.74 -3.14 3.64
C SER A 507 -26.30 -3.24 3.16
N VAL A 508 -25.37 -3.63 4.03
CA VAL A 508 -23.96 -3.87 3.67
C VAL A 508 -23.83 -5.02 2.67
N SER A 509 -24.55 -6.12 2.88
CA SER A 509 -24.59 -7.24 1.92
C SER A 509 -25.09 -6.80 0.54
N THR A 510 -26.11 -5.94 0.50
CA THR A 510 -26.65 -5.39 -0.76
C THR A 510 -25.64 -4.49 -1.47
N VAL A 511 -24.86 -3.72 -0.72
CA VAL A 511 -23.78 -2.88 -1.29
C VAL A 511 -22.66 -3.76 -1.87
N PHE A 512 -22.29 -4.85 -1.19
CA PHE A 512 -21.31 -5.81 -1.72
C PHE A 512 -21.78 -6.43 -3.03
N ASP A 513 -23.04 -6.85 -3.10
CA ASP A 513 -23.63 -7.46 -4.30
C ASP A 513 -23.64 -6.48 -5.48
N LYS A 514 -24.00 -5.21 -5.23
CA LYS A 514 -23.92 -4.14 -6.24
C LYS A 514 -22.49 -3.82 -6.65
N SER A 515 -21.53 -3.87 -5.73
CA SER A 515 -20.12 -3.62 -6.02
C SER A 515 -19.53 -4.72 -6.90
N GLN A 516 -19.92 -5.97 -6.66
CA GLN A 516 -19.57 -7.10 -7.53
C GLN A 516 -20.15 -6.92 -8.94
N HIS A 517 -21.41 -6.48 -9.05
CA HIS A 517 -22.01 -6.21 -10.36
C HIS A 517 -21.31 -5.06 -11.12
N VAL A 518 -20.88 -4.01 -10.42
CA VAL A 518 -20.09 -2.92 -11.03
C VAL A 518 -18.73 -3.45 -11.51
N ALA A 519 -18.07 -4.33 -10.76
CA ALA A 519 -16.81 -4.93 -11.17
C ALA A 519 -16.97 -5.80 -12.44
N GLU A 520 -18.05 -6.56 -12.56
CA GLU A 520 -18.38 -7.30 -13.79
C GLU A 520 -18.63 -6.38 -14.98
N GLN A 521 -19.37 -5.27 -14.78
CA GLN A 521 -19.60 -4.29 -15.82
C GLN A 521 -18.31 -3.60 -16.27
N LEU A 522 -17.42 -3.25 -15.34
CA LEU A 522 -16.09 -2.70 -15.66
C LEU A 522 -15.24 -3.69 -16.46
N THR A 523 -15.28 -4.97 -16.09
CA THR A 523 -14.57 -6.03 -16.82
C THR A 523 -15.12 -6.18 -18.25
N THR A 524 -16.44 -6.14 -18.40
CA THR A 524 -17.11 -6.20 -19.71
C THR A 524 -16.77 -4.99 -20.56
N ALA A 525 -16.79 -3.78 -19.99
CA ALA A 525 -16.41 -2.54 -20.67
C ALA A 525 -14.93 -2.55 -21.10
N SER A 526 -14.05 -3.10 -20.27
CA SER A 526 -12.63 -3.30 -20.60
C SER A 526 -12.45 -4.23 -21.81
N GLY A 527 -13.20 -5.34 -21.87
CA GLY A 527 -13.22 -6.24 -23.02
C GLY A 527 -13.73 -5.56 -24.29
N ALA A 528 -14.79 -4.74 -24.20
CA ALA A 528 -15.28 -3.95 -25.31
C ALA A 528 -14.25 -2.93 -25.82
N LEU A 529 -13.55 -2.24 -24.90
CA LEU A 529 -12.47 -1.31 -25.23
C LEU A 529 -11.27 -2.01 -25.89
N GLN A 530 -10.88 -3.19 -25.42
CA GLN A 530 -9.82 -4.00 -26.07
C GLN A 530 -10.22 -4.42 -27.48
N THR A 531 -11.48 -4.81 -27.67
CA THR A 531 -12.03 -5.19 -28.98
C THR A 531 -12.05 -3.99 -29.92
N ALA A 532 -12.50 -2.83 -29.45
CA ALA A 532 -12.46 -1.59 -30.22
C ALA A 532 -11.02 -1.18 -30.58
N ALA A 533 -10.08 -1.29 -29.63
CA ALA A 533 -8.67 -1.02 -29.89
C ALA A 533 -8.04 -1.99 -30.90
N ALA A 534 -8.47 -3.25 -30.91
CA ALA A 534 -8.06 -4.22 -31.93
C ALA A 534 -8.62 -3.86 -33.31
N ALA A 535 -9.91 -3.51 -33.39
CA ALA A 535 -10.56 -3.08 -34.63
C ALA A 535 -9.93 -1.80 -35.21
N ILE A 536 -9.53 -0.84 -34.35
CA ILE A 536 -8.80 0.36 -34.78
C ILE A 536 -7.43 -0.01 -35.36
N ARG A 537 -6.70 -0.94 -34.73
CA ARG A 537 -5.40 -1.43 -35.23
C ARG A 537 -5.53 -2.10 -36.59
N GLU A 538 -6.54 -2.94 -36.75
CA GLU A 538 -6.87 -3.59 -38.02
C GLU A 538 -7.26 -2.54 -39.08
N GLY A 539 -8.03 -1.52 -38.69
CA GLY A 539 -8.36 -0.38 -39.54
C GLY A 539 -7.12 0.36 -40.04
N PHE A 540 -6.13 0.61 -39.18
CA PHE A 540 -4.86 1.22 -39.58
C PHE A 540 -4.04 0.32 -40.50
N GLN A 541 -3.96 -0.98 -40.24
CA GLN A 541 -3.29 -1.92 -41.16
C GLN A 541 -3.96 -1.95 -42.54
N LYS A 542 -5.30 -1.95 -42.56
CA LYS A 542 -6.07 -1.95 -43.80
C LYS A 542 -5.88 -0.63 -44.55
N TYR A 543 -5.82 0.49 -43.83
CA TYR A 543 -5.50 1.80 -44.38
C TYR A 543 -4.10 1.82 -45.01
N ASP A 544 -3.08 1.32 -44.32
CA ASP A 544 -1.72 1.21 -44.87
C ASP A 544 -1.66 0.32 -46.11
N SER A 545 -2.38 -0.81 -46.10
CA SER A 545 -2.48 -1.69 -47.27
C SER A 545 -3.18 -1.01 -48.45
N THR A 546 -4.22 -0.21 -48.17
CA THR A 546 -4.96 0.52 -49.19
C THR A 546 -4.11 1.64 -49.76
N ARG A 547 -3.36 2.35 -48.91
CA ARG A 547 -2.37 3.34 -49.32
C ARG A 547 -1.30 2.71 -50.21
N ALA A 548 -0.75 1.56 -49.82
CA ALA A 548 0.22 0.83 -50.64
C ALA A 548 -0.37 0.37 -51.99
N ALA A 549 -1.63 -0.06 -52.01
CA ALA A 549 -2.32 -0.42 -53.25
C ALA A 549 -2.57 0.82 -54.14
N VAL A 550 -2.95 1.95 -53.56
CA VAL A 550 -3.11 3.23 -54.27
C VAL A 550 -1.77 3.71 -54.83
N ASP A 551 -0.69 3.65 -54.05
CA ASP A 551 0.67 3.96 -54.51
C ASP A 551 1.08 3.02 -55.67
N GLY A 552 0.73 1.74 -55.58
CA GLY A 552 0.91 0.76 -56.66
C GLY A 552 0.08 1.07 -57.91
N HIS A 553 -1.17 1.50 -57.76
CA HIS A 553 -2.03 1.94 -58.86
C HIS A 553 -1.52 3.22 -59.52
N VAL A 554 -1.02 4.17 -58.72
CA VAL A 554 -0.39 5.41 -59.21
C VAL A 554 0.90 5.08 -59.95
N ALA A 555 1.73 4.18 -59.43
CA ALA A 555 2.93 3.69 -60.12
C ALA A 555 2.58 2.97 -61.44
N SER A 556 1.53 2.14 -61.44
CA SER A 556 1.05 1.46 -62.64
C SER A 556 0.47 2.46 -63.66
N LEU A 557 -0.27 3.48 -63.22
CA LEU A 557 -0.76 4.57 -64.08
C LEU A 557 0.40 5.39 -64.65
N THR A 558 1.43 5.67 -63.85
CA THR A 558 2.63 6.39 -64.28
C THR A 558 3.38 5.56 -65.32
N ALA A 559 3.52 4.26 -65.11
CA ALA A 559 4.12 3.34 -66.07
C ALA A 559 3.27 3.21 -67.35
N LEU A 560 1.93 3.20 -67.23
CA LEU A 560 1.01 3.12 -68.37
C LEU A 560 0.99 4.43 -69.15
N VAL A 561 1.15 5.58 -68.50
CA VAL A 561 1.37 6.89 -69.11
C VAL A 561 2.73 6.94 -69.81
N GLU A 562 3.81 6.46 -69.20
CA GLU A 562 5.13 6.34 -69.84
C GLU A 562 5.11 5.38 -71.03
N THR A 563 4.40 4.26 -70.93
CA THR A 563 4.25 3.27 -72.01
C THR A 563 3.38 3.83 -73.14
N ALA A 564 2.27 4.50 -72.83
CA ALA A 564 1.42 5.18 -73.81
C ALA A 564 2.13 6.37 -74.48
N LYS A 565 3.03 7.05 -73.76
CA LYS A 565 3.91 8.12 -74.29
C LYS A 565 5.04 7.55 -75.15
N ARG A 566 5.45 6.30 -74.91
CA ARG A 566 6.43 5.55 -75.72
C ARG A 566 5.85 4.91 -76.99
N GLU A 567 4.58 4.47 -76.99
CA GLU A 567 4.07 3.63 -78.08
C GLU A 567 3.41 4.35 -79.27
N ALA A 568 2.71 5.48 -79.15
CA ALA A 568 2.18 6.15 -80.36
C ALA A 568 1.65 7.57 -80.14
N GLY A 569 1.92 8.45 -81.10
CA GLY A 569 1.22 9.72 -81.23
C GLY A 569 -0.29 9.58 -81.52
N LEU A 570 -1.07 10.43 -80.85
CA LEU A 570 -2.47 10.85 -81.07
C LEU A 570 -3.59 9.79 -81.17
N SER A 571 -4.65 9.94 -80.36
CA SER A 571 -5.99 10.38 -80.81
C SER A 571 -7.13 9.91 -79.89
N LYS A 572 -7.92 10.89 -79.40
CA LYS A 572 -9.33 10.83 -78.99
C LYS A 572 -9.81 9.91 -77.85
N VAL A 573 -9.17 8.78 -77.55
CA VAL A 573 -9.65 7.83 -76.50
C VAL A 573 -9.19 8.25 -75.09
N ILE A 574 -7.99 8.81 -74.97
CA ILE A 574 -7.41 9.24 -73.67
C ILE A 574 -8.24 10.35 -73.01
N LEU A 575 -8.86 11.26 -73.79
CA LEU A 575 -9.66 12.36 -73.24
C LEU A 575 -10.95 11.85 -72.56
N THR A 576 -11.58 10.83 -73.14
CA THR A 576 -12.83 10.23 -72.64
C THR A 576 -12.60 9.40 -71.38
N ASP A 577 -11.46 8.69 -71.30
CA ASP A 577 -11.10 7.94 -70.10
C ASP A 577 -10.61 8.85 -68.96
N LEU A 578 -9.91 9.96 -69.26
CA LEU A 578 -9.55 10.96 -68.26
C LEU A 578 -10.78 11.67 -67.66
N GLU A 579 -11.77 12.05 -68.48
CA GLU A 579 -13.04 12.62 -68.00
C GLU A 579 -13.78 11.62 -67.09
N ARG A 580 -13.80 10.34 -67.47
CA ARG A 580 -14.46 9.27 -66.69
C ARG A 580 -13.73 8.97 -65.38
N ILE A 581 -12.40 9.01 -65.37
CA ILE A 581 -11.58 8.80 -64.16
C ILE A 581 -11.71 10.00 -63.22
N VAL A 582 -11.73 11.23 -63.73
CA VAL A 582 -11.96 12.44 -62.93
C VAL A 582 -13.37 12.43 -62.31
N GLU A 583 -14.40 12.03 -63.05
CA GLU A 583 -15.77 11.90 -62.54
C GLU A 583 -15.88 10.81 -61.44
N GLN A 584 -15.16 9.70 -61.58
CA GLN A 584 -15.09 8.64 -60.56
C GLN A 584 -14.32 9.09 -59.31
N LEU A 585 -13.20 9.80 -59.48
CA LEU A 585 -12.43 10.37 -58.36
C LEU A 585 -13.24 11.42 -57.59
N ARG A 586 -14.01 12.26 -58.28
CA ARG A 586 -14.89 13.25 -57.65
C ARG A 586 -16.04 12.60 -56.87
N ARG A 587 -16.59 11.49 -57.36
CA ARG A 587 -17.59 10.69 -56.64
C ARG A 587 -16.99 9.97 -55.43
N ALA A 588 -15.78 9.44 -55.56
CA ALA A 588 -15.07 8.79 -54.46
C ALA A 588 -14.67 9.81 -53.37
N GLU A 589 -14.22 11.00 -53.75
CA GLU A 589 -13.94 12.11 -52.83
C GLU A 589 -15.21 12.54 -52.08
N SER A 590 -16.31 12.77 -52.81
CA SER A 590 -17.60 13.13 -52.21
C SER A 590 -18.14 12.05 -51.26
N GLN A 591 -18.00 10.76 -51.61
CA GLN A 591 -18.39 9.66 -50.71
C GLN A 591 -17.48 9.56 -49.49
N SER A 592 -16.18 9.80 -49.65
CA SER A 592 -15.22 9.77 -48.54
C SER A 592 -15.42 10.96 -47.59
N GLU A 593 -15.76 12.14 -48.11
CA GLU A 593 -16.09 13.33 -47.33
C GLU A 593 -17.40 13.15 -46.56
N ALA A 594 -18.44 12.58 -47.21
CA ALA A 594 -19.70 12.23 -46.56
C ALA A 594 -19.53 11.15 -45.47
N TYR A 595 -18.69 10.14 -45.71
CA TYR A 595 -18.38 9.11 -44.73
C TYR A 595 -17.61 9.68 -43.53
N LEU A 596 -16.62 10.54 -43.76
CA LEU A 596 -15.85 11.21 -42.70
C LEU A 596 -16.72 12.17 -41.88
N GLN A 597 -17.63 12.91 -42.52
CA GLN A 597 -18.62 13.72 -41.78
C GLN A 597 -19.56 12.86 -40.95
N GLY A 598 -20.00 11.71 -41.46
CA GLY A 598 -20.82 10.75 -40.72
C GLY A 598 -20.11 10.16 -39.50
N VAL A 599 -18.83 9.79 -39.65
CA VAL A 599 -18.00 9.31 -38.54
C VAL A 599 -17.76 10.39 -37.50
N ASN A 600 -17.46 11.63 -37.93
CA ASN A 600 -17.25 12.74 -37.00
C ASN A 600 -18.55 13.09 -36.24
N GLY A 601 -19.69 13.07 -36.93
CA GLY A 601 -21.01 13.24 -36.30
C GLY A 601 -21.32 12.15 -35.27
N ALA A 602 -21.07 10.89 -35.61
CA ALA A 602 -21.27 9.77 -34.68
C ALA A 602 -20.32 9.84 -33.47
N LEU A 603 -19.08 10.31 -33.65
CA LEU A 603 -18.12 10.50 -32.56
C LEU A 603 -18.58 11.61 -31.60
N VAL A 604 -19.01 12.75 -32.15
CA VAL A 604 -19.53 13.87 -31.35
C VAL A 604 -20.77 13.46 -30.58
N GLU A 605 -21.72 12.78 -31.21
CA GLU A 605 -22.93 12.28 -30.55
C GLU A 605 -22.62 11.24 -29.45
N ALA A 606 -21.62 10.37 -29.68
CA ALA A 606 -21.18 9.39 -28.70
C ALA A 606 -20.51 10.06 -27.48
N PHE A 607 -19.63 11.05 -27.71
CA PHE A 607 -18.99 11.80 -26.63
C PHE A 607 -19.97 12.66 -25.84
N GLU A 608 -20.94 13.27 -26.52
CA GLU A 608 -21.98 14.08 -25.87
C GLU A 608 -22.88 13.20 -24.99
N LYS A 609 -23.35 12.05 -25.51
CA LYS A 609 -24.13 11.05 -24.74
C LYS A 609 -23.34 10.47 -23.58
N PHE A 610 -22.06 10.17 -23.78
CA PHE A 610 -21.18 9.70 -22.70
C PHE A 610 -21.01 10.76 -21.61
N GLY A 611 -20.75 12.02 -21.99
CA GLY A 611 -20.65 13.14 -21.06
C GLY A 611 -21.94 13.38 -20.27
N THR A 612 -23.11 13.29 -20.93
CA THR A 612 -24.40 13.44 -20.24
C THR A 612 -24.66 12.28 -19.28
N ALA A 613 -24.36 11.04 -19.69
CA ALA A 613 -24.52 9.86 -18.85
C ALA A 613 -23.59 9.90 -17.63
N LEU A 614 -22.33 10.30 -17.82
CA LEU A 614 -21.35 10.43 -16.76
C LEU A 614 -21.77 11.52 -15.76
N ASN A 615 -22.17 12.70 -16.24
CA ASN A 615 -22.61 13.80 -15.38
C ASN A 615 -23.88 13.44 -14.59
N ASN A 616 -24.85 12.79 -15.22
CA ASN A 616 -26.05 12.31 -14.55
C ASN A 616 -25.72 11.27 -13.48
N GLN A 617 -24.82 10.33 -13.76
CA GLN A 617 -24.43 9.31 -12.80
C GLN A 617 -23.63 9.90 -11.62
N LEU A 618 -22.73 10.84 -11.88
CA LEU A 618 -21.95 11.53 -10.86
C LEU A 618 -22.87 12.35 -9.94
N THR A 619 -23.78 13.14 -10.51
CA THR A 619 -24.75 13.95 -9.77
C THR A 619 -25.67 13.08 -8.91
N LYS A 620 -26.12 11.93 -9.43
CA LYS A 620 -26.97 10.99 -8.71
C LYS A 620 -26.23 10.31 -7.56
N THR A 621 -24.94 10.02 -7.75
CA THR A 621 -24.08 9.41 -6.72
C THR A 621 -23.75 10.41 -5.61
N ILE A 622 -23.44 11.66 -5.96
CA ILE A 622 -23.20 12.75 -5.00
C ILE A 622 -24.48 13.01 -4.19
N GLY A 623 -25.64 13.14 -4.85
CA GLY A 623 -26.92 13.34 -4.15
C GLY A 623 -27.32 12.17 -3.24
N ALA A 624 -27.02 10.93 -3.64
CA ALA A 624 -27.22 9.77 -2.77
C ALA A 624 -26.29 9.82 -1.56
N THR A 625 -25.02 10.19 -1.76
CA THR A 625 -24.01 10.29 -0.70
C THR A 625 -24.39 11.36 0.33
N ASP A 626 -24.79 12.55 -0.13
CA ASP A 626 -25.27 13.62 0.76
C ASP A 626 -26.51 13.20 1.56
N SER A 627 -27.48 12.55 0.91
CA SER A 627 -28.68 12.04 1.60
C SER A 627 -28.35 10.97 2.65
N HIS A 628 -27.33 10.15 2.41
CA HIS A 628 -26.87 9.15 3.37
C HIS A 628 -26.08 9.78 4.52
N MET A 629 -25.28 10.81 4.24
CA MET A 629 -24.57 11.58 5.27
C MET A 629 -25.53 12.34 6.16
N GLU A 630 -26.54 13.01 5.60
CA GLU A 630 -27.57 13.74 6.34
C GLU A 630 -28.37 12.80 7.26
N ARG A 631 -28.78 11.63 6.75
CA ARG A 631 -29.46 10.60 7.55
C ARG A 631 -28.56 10.01 8.63
N GLY A 632 -27.28 9.80 8.34
CA GLY A 632 -26.28 9.33 9.32
C GLY A 632 -26.07 10.34 10.45
N VAL A 633 -25.98 11.63 10.11
CA VAL A 633 -25.87 12.73 11.09
C VAL A 633 -27.15 12.85 11.92
N GLN A 634 -28.34 12.81 11.31
CA GLN A 634 -29.61 12.81 12.08
C GLN A 634 -29.72 11.62 13.03
N HIS A 635 -29.29 10.44 12.62
CA HIS A 635 -29.27 9.26 13.49
C HIS A 635 -28.30 9.44 14.67
N LEU A 636 -27.11 9.98 14.44
CA LEU A 636 -26.14 10.26 15.50
C LEU A 636 -26.65 11.32 16.47
N THR A 637 -27.26 12.40 15.96
CA THR A 637 -27.87 13.43 16.80
C THR A 637 -29.01 12.86 17.64
N GLY A 638 -29.87 12.02 17.06
CA GLY A 638 -30.94 11.34 17.80
C GLY A 638 -30.42 10.41 18.90
N VAL A 639 -29.32 9.68 18.64
CA VAL A 639 -28.66 8.84 19.65
C VAL A 639 -28.05 9.70 20.77
N VAL A 640 -27.45 10.85 20.44
CA VAL A 640 -26.90 11.79 21.44
C VAL A 640 -28.02 12.39 22.29
N ASP A 641 -29.16 12.75 21.70
CA ASP A 641 -30.32 13.28 22.43
C ASP A 641 -30.98 12.22 23.33
N GLU A 642 -31.07 10.96 22.87
CA GLU A 642 -31.54 9.85 23.71
C GLU A 642 -30.60 9.56 24.88
N ILE A 643 -29.28 9.59 24.65
CA ILE A 643 -28.27 9.43 25.71
C ILE A 643 -28.33 10.62 26.69
N ALA A 644 -28.50 11.85 26.20
CA ALA A 644 -28.65 13.03 27.04
C ALA A 644 -29.94 12.98 27.87
N ALA A 645 -31.05 12.51 27.28
CA ALA A 645 -32.31 12.30 27.97
C ALA A 645 -32.19 11.20 29.04
N ALA A 646 -31.52 10.08 28.74
CA ALA A 646 -31.25 9.00 29.70
C ALA A 646 -30.37 9.47 30.86
N MET A 647 -29.31 10.24 30.58
CA MET A 647 -28.44 10.86 31.58
C MET A 647 -29.21 11.87 32.45
N SER A 648 -30.12 12.65 31.87
CA SER A 648 -30.95 13.59 32.63
C SER A 648 -31.94 12.89 33.58
N ARG A 649 -32.44 11.72 33.19
CA ARG A 649 -33.31 10.87 34.04
C ARG A 649 -32.54 10.21 35.17
N LEU A 650 -31.30 9.79 34.91
CA LEU A 650 -30.39 9.26 35.95
C LEU A 650 -29.98 10.31 36.98
N LYS A 651 -29.98 11.61 36.63
CA LYS A 651 -29.66 12.70 37.57
C LYS A 651 -30.83 13.12 38.46
N LYS A 652 -32.05 12.59 38.24
CA LYS A 652 -33.27 12.92 39.00
C LYS A 652 -33.73 11.80 39.95
N VAL A 653 -33.00 10.68 40.01
CA VAL A 653 -33.12 9.62 41.03
C VAL A 653 -31.96 9.80 42.00
#